data_AF-A0A9P3UC01-F1
#
_entry.id   AF-A0A9P3UC01-F1
#
_cell.length_a   1.000
_cell.length_b   1.000
_cell.length_c   1.000
_cell.angle_alpha   90.00
_cell.angle_beta   90.00
_cell.angle_gamma   90.00
#
_symmetry.space_group_name_H-M   'P 1'
#
loop_
_entity.id
_entity.type
_entity.pdbx_description
1 polymer ?
#
loop_
_entity_poly.entity_id
_entity_poly.type
_entity_poly.pdbx_seq_one_letter_code
_entity_poly.pdbx_strand_id
1 'polypeptide(L)'
;MAMAQRSLQSLEFCQLRRVDGLPSGIKTPSASGNGVASLLPGSQQKQVRVKGKARPSKGFACRASGGVVELEPASPGSPLLVPRLQYADSVSKTVRRKTRTVMVGNVAVGSEHPIRVQTMTTSDTKNVKATVEEVMRIADRGAEICRITVQGRKEAEACEQIKNALVQANYNIPLVADIHFAPTIALRVADCFDKIRINPGNFADTRAVFKTVEYTDESYQQELDHIEEVFSKLVLKCKQLGRAMRIGTNHGSLSDRIMSYYGDSPRGMVESALEFARICRKHEYHNFLFSMKASNPVVMVAAYRLLAAQLRAAGDDWNYPLHLGVTEAGEGEDGRMKSAIGIGALLQDGLGDTIRVSLTEAPEEEIEPCSALANYGMRAAQLGKGVEDFEEKHRSYFEFSRRSGQLPLQKEGDAIDFRGMLHRDGSVLMSVDSAMLKSPETLYRALACKMAVGMPFKDLATVDSILLREPPAADDKEARLALRRLQEVGVGVLVPVEALSASPLPNAVALITLEQAKLGAHKHLPQGAARFAVTLQGDEAEEELQALVGLDAVMLLAHVPPQAEDCTLSRVHASRRLFEFLQTNNITTPVIHHIRFPDGTSKDDLVLQSGAEAGALLVDGLGDGVLLEAPAHDMEFLRNTSFGMLQGCRMRNTKTEFVSCPSCGRTLFDLQEVTASIRERTSHLPGVAIAIMGCIVNGPGEMADADFGYVGGAPGKIDLYVGKEVVQRGIPMEEATDALVKLIKDHGRWVEPAKEEEEQAVAA
;
A
#
# COMPACT_ATOMS: atom_id res chain seq x y z
N MET A 1 -1.69 38.36 27.74
CA MET A 1 -1.28 37.82 29.05
C MET A 1 -2.26 36.72 29.42
N ALA A 2 -1.76 35.49 29.60
CA ALA A 2 -2.45 34.28 30.06
C ALA A 2 -3.66 33.73 29.26
N MET A 3 -3.39 32.90 28.24
CA MET A 3 -4.09 31.63 28.02
C MET A 3 -3.16 30.72 27.20
N ALA A 4 -2.51 29.78 27.89
CA ALA A 4 -1.66 28.75 27.32
C ALA A 4 -1.99 27.41 27.99
N GLN A 5 -1.76 26.33 27.26
CA GLN A 5 -1.87 24.91 27.63
C GLN A 5 -3.25 24.26 27.42
N ARG A 6 -3.43 23.71 26.21
CA ARG A 6 -4.03 22.38 25.98
C ARG A 6 -3.67 21.91 24.56
N SER A 7 -2.75 20.95 24.47
CA SER A 7 -2.71 19.86 23.48
C SER A 7 -1.31 19.26 23.48
N LEU A 8 -1.22 17.98 23.83
CA LEU A 8 -0.16 17.04 23.49
C LEU A 8 -0.56 15.71 24.15
N GLN A 9 -1.43 14.98 23.45
CA GLN A 9 -1.52 13.53 23.61
C GLN A 9 -1.30 12.91 22.24
N SER A 10 -0.24 12.13 22.20
CA SER A 10 0.25 11.29 21.12
C SER A 10 -0.82 10.31 20.65
N LEU A 11 -1.07 10.31 19.34
CA LEU A 11 -1.63 9.16 18.63
C LEU A 11 -0.56 8.06 18.59
N GLU A 12 -0.57 7.19 19.59
CA GLU A 12 0.16 5.91 19.55
C GLU A 12 -0.61 4.92 18.67
N PHE A 13 0.11 4.34 17.71
CA PHE A 13 -0.33 3.17 16.96
C PHE A 13 -0.59 2.00 17.92
N CYS A 14 -1.63 1.23 17.60
CA CYS A 14 -2.13 0.08 18.34
C CYS A 14 -1.02 -0.92 18.75
N GLN A 15 -0.47 -0.75 19.95
CA GLN A 15 0.18 -1.83 20.68
C GLN A 15 -0.90 -2.58 21.48
N LEU A 16 -0.82 -3.90 21.41
CA LEU A 16 -1.62 -4.89 22.14
C LEU A 16 -1.97 -4.43 23.56
N ARG A 17 -3.26 -4.21 23.82
CA ARG A 17 -3.79 -4.02 25.18
C ARG A 17 -3.56 -5.29 25.98
N ARG A 18 -2.65 -5.24 26.96
CA ARG A 18 -2.68 -6.18 28.09
C ARG A 18 -3.94 -5.91 28.90
N VAL A 19 -4.75 -6.94 29.06
CA VAL A 19 -5.91 -6.94 29.95
C VAL A 19 -5.38 -7.11 31.38
N ASP A 20 -5.34 -6.02 32.15
CA ASP A 20 -5.17 -6.09 33.60
C ASP A 20 -6.52 -6.40 34.25
N GLY A 21 -6.60 -7.51 34.97
CA GLY A 21 -7.74 -7.81 35.82
C GLY A 21 -7.77 -9.23 36.34
N LEU A 22 -7.07 -9.52 37.44
CA LEU A 22 -7.42 -10.55 38.42
C LEU A 22 -6.92 -10.10 39.81
N PRO A 23 -7.55 -10.54 40.92
CA PRO A 23 -7.85 -9.70 42.05
C PRO A 23 -6.86 -9.77 43.19
N SER A 24 -6.90 -8.70 43.98
CA SER A 24 -6.25 -8.47 45.26
C SER A 24 -6.33 -9.66 46.23
N GLY A 25 -5.18 -10.02 46.79
CA GLY A 25 -5.11 -10.72 48.06
C GLY A 25 -3.87 -11.59 48.17
N ILE A 26 -2.84 -11.10 48.86
CA ILE A 26 -2.10 -11.82 49.92
C ILE A 26 -1.11 -10.84 50.55
N LYS A 27 -1.14 -10.81 51.88
CA LYS A 27 -0.39 -9.94 52.77
C LYS A 27 1.11 -10.28 52.77
N THR A 28 1.97 -9.27 52.85
CA THR A 28 3.33 -9.41 53.43
C THR A 28 3.60 -8.25 54.39
N PRO A 29 4.14 -8.51 55.60
CA PRO A 29 4.36 -7.47 56.61
C PRO A 29 5.75 -6.83 56.54
N SER A 30 5.74 -5.50 56.70
CA SER A 30 6.59 -4.63 57.54
C SER A 30 8.13 -4.71 57.56
N ALA A 31 8.69 -3.49 57.51
CA ALA A 31 9.87 -2.97 58.24
C ALA A 31 11.26 -3.41 57.71
N SER A 32 12.32 -2.60 57.68
CA SER A 32 12.62 -1.23 58.11
C SER A 32 14.09 -0.95 57.76
N GLY A 33 14.47 0.33 57.54
CA GLY A 33 15.75 0.85 58.05
C GLY A 33 16.90 1.16 57.06
N ASN A 34 17.13 2.47 56.89
CA ASN A 34 18.41 3.22 56.89
C ASN A 34 19.55 2.87 55.91
N GLY A 35 19.75 3.77 54.93
CA GLY A 35 20.83 4.76 54.87
C GLY A 35 22.32 4.33 54.82
N VAL A 36 22.99 4.78 53.75
CA VAL A 36 24.26 5.58 53.69
C VAL A 36 25.28 5.08 52.64
N ALA A 37 25.54 5.97 51.67
CA ALA A 37 26.75 6.31 50.90
C ALA A 37 27.62 5.29 50.12
N SER A 38 27.81 5.66 48.84
CA SER A 38 29.00 5.58 47.97
C SER A 38 29.69 4.24 47.70
N LEU A 39 29.76 3.87 46.42
CA LEU A 39 30.96 3.42 45.67
C LEU A 39 30.54 2.91 44.27
N LEU A 40 31.06 3.51 43.20
CA LEU A 40 31.32 2.82 41.91
C LEU A 40 32.46 1.81 42.16
N PRO A 41 32.62 0.66 41.44
CA PRO A 41 32.41 0.48 39.99
C PRO A 41 31.94 -0.93 39.54
N GLY A 42 31.78 -1.12 38.22
CA GLY A 42 32.09 -2.40 37.54
C GLY A 42 30.96 -3.42 37.36
N SER A 43 30.32 -3.40 36.19
CA SER A 43 29.39 -4.44 35.73
C SER A 43 30.16 -5.70 35.30
N GLN A 44 30.22 -6.70 36.18
CA GLN A 44 30.44 -8.11 35.79
C GLN A 44 29.11 -8.85 35.88
N GLN A 45 28.52 -9.17 34.72
CA GLN A 45 27.34 -10.03 34.62
C GLN A 45 27.69 -11.45 35.09
N LYS A 46 27.14 -11.86 36.23
CA LYS A 46 27.12 -13.26 36.67
C LYS A 46 26.10 -14.05 35.84
N GLN A 47 26.60 -15.06 35.12
CA GLN A 47 25.78 -16.13 34.54
C GLN A 47 24.98 -16.85 35.63
N VAL A 48 23.65 -16.79 35.56
CA VAL A 48 22.77 -17.70 36.31
C VAL A 48 22.37 -18.84 35.38
N ARG A 49 22.84 -20.04 35.70
CA ARG A 49 22.61 -21.27 34.95
C ARG A 49 21.28 -21.90 35.39
N VAL A 50 20.19 -21.64 34.67
CA VAL A 50 18.92 -22.35 34.88
C VAL A 50 18.96 -23.69 34.15
N LYS A 51 18.97 -24.79 34.92
CA LYS A 51 18.80 -26.16 34.39
C LYS A 51 17.30 -26.46 34.25
N GLY A 52 16.77 -26.35 33.05
CA GLY A 52 15.46 -26.91 32.66
C GLY A 52 15.64 -27.83 31.47
N LYS A 53 15.33 -29.13 31.63
CA LYS A 53 15.35 -30.13 30.56
C LYS A 53 14.13 -29.91 29.65
N ALA A 54 14.30 -29.18 28.54
CA ALA A 54 13.40 -29.27 27.40
C ALA A 54 13.94 -30.33 26.44
N ARG A 55 13.14 -31.37 26.16
CA ARG A 55 13.41 -32.28 25.03
C ARG A 55 13.17 -31.49 23.74
N PRO A 56 14.04 -31.57 22.72
CA PRO A 56 13.77 -30.88 21.47
C PRO A 56 12.64 -31.62 20.75
N SER A 57 11.52 -30.95 20.53
CA SER A 57 10.61 -31.27 19.44
C SER A 57 11.38 -31.06 18.14
N LYS A 58 11.17 -31.95 17.16
CA LYS A 58 11.86 -31.93 15.87
C LYS A 58 11.41 -30.71 15.04
N GLY A 59 12.03 -29.56 15.29
CA GLY A 59 12.02 -28.39 14.42
C GLY A 59 13.33 -28.27 13.66
N PHE A 60 13.23 -28.04 12.34
CA PHE A 60 14.25 -27.56 11.40
C PHE A 60 15.74 -27.86 11.74
N ALA A 61 16.27 -28.93 11.12
CA ALA A 61 17.69 -28.98 10.78
C ALA A 61 17.84 -28.48 9.32
N CYS A 62 18.08 -27.18 9.15
CA CYS A 62 18.39 -26.60 7.86
C CYS A 62 19.82 -27.01 7.45
N ARG A 63 19.96 -27.88 6.45
CA ARG A 63 21.23 -28.00 5.71
C ARG A 63 21.14 -27.06 4.51
N ALA A 64 21.51 -25.80 4.73
CA ALA A 64 21.70 -24.86 3.64
C ALA A 64 23.08 -25.10 3.01
N SER A 65 23.10 -25.33 1.70
CA SER A 65 24.29 -25.17 0.89
C SER A 65 24.57 -23.67 0.72
N GLY A 66 25.65 -23.19 1.35
CA GLY A 66 26.47 -22.11 0.78
C GLY A 66 26.08 -20.64 0.99
N GLY A 67 25.34 -20.26 2.02
CA GLY A 67 25.15 -18.85 2.40
C GLY A 67 25.03 -18.68 3.91
N VAL A 68 25.78 -17.75 4.51
CA VAL A 68 25.66 -17.43 5.94
C VAL A 68 24.31 -16.74 6.15
N VAL A 69 23.39 -17.44 6.81
CA VAL A 69 22.10 -16.87 7.20
C VAL A 69 22.32 -16.10 8.50
N GLU A 70 22.29 -14.77 8.41
CA GLU A 70 22.28 -13.92 9.60
C GLU A 70 20.91 -14.03 10.28
N LEU A 71 20.94 -14.23 11.60
CA LEU A 71 19.78 -14.57 12.43
C LEU A 71 19.50 -13.40 13.38
N GLU A 72 18.34 -12.74 13.24
CA GLU A 72 17.94 -11.60 14.07
C GLU A 72 16.65 -11.87 14.87
N PRO A 73 16.44 -11.26 16.04
CA PRO A 73 15.17 -11.32 16.74
C PRO A 73 14.00 -10.95 15.82
N ALA A 74 12.93 -11.75 15.79
CA ALA A 74 11.75 -11.52 14.97
C ALA A 74 11.02 -10.19 15.27
N SER A 75 11.36 -9.58 16.41
CA SER A 75 10.97 -8.24 16.85
C SER A 75 11.86 -7.81 18.04
N PRO A 76 11.92 -6.52 18.40
CA PRO A 76 12.64 -6.05 19.59
C PRO A 76 12.20 -6.79 20.86
N GLY A 77 13.11 -7.57 21.45
CA GLY A 77 12.84 -8.40 22.64
C GLY A 77 12.31 -9.81 22.35
N SER A 78 12.13 -10.20 21.09
CA SER A 78 11.76 -11.56 20.72
C SER A 78 12.93 -12.53 20.91
N PRO A 79 12.73 -13.70 21.55
CA PRO A 79 13.75 -14.75 21.63
C PRO A 79 13.88 -15.56 20.33
N LEU A 80 13.01 -15.30 19.35
CA LEU A 80 12.90 -16.05 18.10
C LEU A 80 13.82 -15.41 17.06
N LEU A 81 14.91 -16.09 16.71
CA LEU A 81 15.80 -15.63 15.65
C LEU A 81 15.24 -16.03 14.28
N VAL A 82 15.01 -15.05 13.40
CA VAL A 82 14.61 -15.24 12.01
C VAL A 82 15.80 -15.01 11.08
N PRO A 83 16.03 -15.90 10.11
CA PRO A 83 16.91 -15.65 8.98
C PRO A 83 16.56 -14.33 8.28
N ARG A 84 17.56 -13.51 7.95
CA ARG A 84 17.41 -12.47 6.93
C ARG A 84 17.30 -13.14 5.57
N LEU A 85 16.13 -13.72 5.29
CA LEU A 85 15.90 -14.45 4.06
C LEU A 85 16.00 -13.48 2.89
N GLN A 86 16.49 -13.94 1.76
CA GLN A 86 16.46 -13.13 0.56
C GLN A 86 15.05 -13.29 -0.04
N TYR A 87 14.32 -12.20 -0.31
CA TYR A 87 12.99 -12.28 -0.92
C TYR A 87 12.99 -12.07 -2.45
N ALA A 88 13.95 -11.32 -2.97
CA ALA A 88 14.15 -11.03 -4.40
C ALA A 88 15.52 -11.54 -4.86
N ASP A 89 15.72 -11.78 -6.17
CA ASP A 89 17.02 -12.23 -6.69
C ASP A 89 18.09 -11.11 -6.61
N SER A 90 17.66 -9.84 -6.69
CA SER A 90 18.48 -8.67 -6.45
C SER A 90 17.67 -7.57 -5.76
N VAL A 91 18.32 -6.81 -4.89
CA VAL A 91 17.77 -5.58 -4.27
C VAL A 91 18.29 -4.30 -4.94
N SER A 92 19.27 -4.44 -5.84
CA SER A 92 19.90 -3.36 -6.62
C SER A 92 19.38 -3.28 -8.05
N LYS A 93 18.74 -4.34 -8.56
CA LYS A 93 18.21 -4.42 -9.94
C LYS A 93 16.90 -5.20 -9.99
N THR A 94 16.03 -4.85 -10.94
CA THR A 94 14.83 -5.62 -11.24
C THR A 94 15.22 -6.92 -11.95
N VAL A 95 15.17 -8.02 -11.22
CA VAL A 95 15.39 -9.37 -11.74
C VAL A 95 14.17 -10.22 -11.45
N ARG A 96 13.53 -10.70 -12.51
CA ARG A 96 12.37 -11.60 -12.43
C ARG A 96 12.72 -12.84 -11.61
N ARG A 97 12.02 -13.03 -10.50
CA ARG A 97 12.12 -14.23 -9.65
C ARG A 97 11.88 -15.47 -10.50
N LYS A 98 12.81 -16.43 -10.48
CA LYS A 98 12.63 -17.70 -11.18
C LYS A 98 11.43 -18.46 -10.59
N THR A 99 10.47 -18.82 -11.45
CA THR A 99 9.31 -19.64 -11.10
C THR A 99 9.10 -20.75 -12.13
N ARG A 100 8.47 -21.85 -11.70
CA ARG A 100 8.05 -22.93 -12.59
C ARG A 100 6.89 -22.47 -13.48
N THR A 101 6.74 -23.11 -14.62
CA THR A 101 5.57 -22.93 -15.47
C THR A 101 4.37 -23.71 -14.91
N VAL A 102 3.24 -23.02 -14.75
CA VAL A 102 1.92 -23.57 -14.41
C VAL A 102 0.99 -23.34 -15.59
N MET A 103 0.32 -24.39 -16.04
CA MET A 103 -0.60 -24.32 -17.19
C MET A 103 -2.02 -24.04 -16.71
N VAL A 104 -2.58 -22.90 -17.14
CA VAL A 104 -3.98 -22.52 -16.93
C VAL A 104 -4.70 -22.69 -18.26
N GLY A 105 -5.29 -23.87 -18.48
CA GLY A 105 -5.80 -24.24 -19.80
C GLY A 105 -4.68 -24.21 -20.82
N ASN A 106 -4.80 -23.38 -21.85
CA ASN A 106 -3.78 -23.15 -22.87
C ASN A 106 -2.80 -21.99 -22.54
N VAL A 107 -2.94 -21.31 -21.41
CA VAL A 107 -2.09 -20.17 -21.02
C VAL A 107 -1.02 -20.61 -20.02
N ALA A 108 0.25 -20.39 -20.38
CA ALA A 108 1.38 -20.65 -19.50
C ALA A 108 1.66 -19.46 -18.56
N VAL A 109 1.71 -19.72 -17.25
CA VAL A 109 2.02 -18.73 -16.20
C VAL A 109 3.32 -19.11 -15.51
N GLY A 110 4.29 -18.20 -15.46
CA GLY A 110 5.57 -18.40 -14.79
C GLY A 110 6.65 -17.48 -15.36
N SER A 111 7.87 -17.57 -14.80
CA SER A 111 8.91 -16.57 -15.03
C SER A 111 9.50 -16.59 -16.44
N GLU A 112 9.27 -17.66 -17.20
CA GLU A 112 9.68 -17.81 -18.61
C GLU A 112 8.66 -17.21 -19.58
N HIS A 113 7.53 -16.71 -19.08
CA HIS A 113 6.41 -16.20 -19.88
C HIS A 113 6.14 -14.72 -19.57
N PRO A 114 5.42 -13.99 -20.43
CA PRO A 114 4.89 -12.68 -20.08
C PRO A 114 4.05 -12.72 -18.80
N ILE A 115 4.01 -11.61 -18.05
CA ILE A 115 3.11 -11.47 -16.91
C ILE A 115 1.68 -11.49 -17.44
N ARG A 116 0.90 -12.50 -17.04
CA ARG A 116 -0.44 -12.72 -17.62
C ARG A 116 -1.48 -11.78 -17.04
N VAL A 117 -2.34 -11.22 -17.89
CA VAL A 117 -3.43 -10.31 -17.49
C VAL A 117 -4.71 -11.10 -17.22
N GLN A 118 -5.33 -10.87 -16.07
CA GLN A 118 -6.60 -11.51 -15.69
C GLN A 118 -7.62 -10.48 -15.17
N THR A 119 -8.90 -10.78 -15.36
CA THR A 119 -10.02 -10.03 -14.76
C THR A 119 -11.09 -11.00 -14.22
N MET A 120 -12.21 -10.48 -13.73
CA MET A 120 -13.32 -11.24 -13.18
C MET A 120 -14.65 -10.68 -13.66
N THR A 121 -15.55 -11.57 -14.06
CA THR A 121 -16.94 -11.25 -14.41
C THR A 121 -17.72 -10.64 -13.26
N THR A 122 -18.66 -9.75 -13.60
CA THR A 122 -19.60 -9.13 -12.67
C THR A 122 -21.03 -9.66 -12.85
N SER A 123 -21.33 -10.27 -13.98
CA SER A 123 -22.61 -10.92 -14.24
C SER A 123 -22.94 -12.01 -13.21
N ASP A 124 -24.24 -12.15 -12.91
CA ASP A 124 -24.73 -13.32 -12.18
C ASP A 124 -24.48 -14.58 -13.02
N THR A 125 -23.63 -15.48 -12.52
CA THR A 125 -23.23 -16.72 -13.20
C THR A 125 -24.40 -17.63 -13.58
N LYS A 126 -25.56 -17.53 -12.92
CA LYS A 126 -26.76 -18.27 -13.34
C LYS A 126 -27.30 -17.76 -14.68
N ASN A 127 -27.03 -16.51 -15.05
CA ASN A 127 -27.38 -15.95 -16.34
C ASN A 127 -26.28 -16.28 -17.37
N VAL A 128 -26.34 -17.52 -17.87
CA VAL A 128 -25.38 -18.07 -18.84
C VAL A 128 -25.14 -17.12 -20.02
N LYS A 129 -26.20 -16.56 -20.60
CA LYS A 129 -26.09 -15.66 -21.76
C LYS A 129 -25.28 -14.41 -21.42
N ALA A 130 -25.64 -13.72 -20.33
CA ALA A 130 -24.95 -12.50 -19.92
C ALA A 130 -23.49 -12.77 -19.56
N THR A 131 -23.19 -13.88 -18.87
CA THR A 131 -21.82 -14.26 -18.54
C THR A 131 -21.00 -14.62 -19.77
N VAL A 132 -21.57 -15.33 -20.74
CA VAL A 132 -20.89 -15.64 -22.01
C VAL A 132 -20.56 -14.34 -22.77
N GLU A 133 -21.54 -13.44 -22.91
CA GLU A 133 -21.34 -12.15 -23.59
C GLU A 133 -20.28 -11.28 -22.88
N GLU A 134 -20.27 -11.24 -21.54
CA GLU A 134 -19.25 -10.52 -20.76
C GLU A 134 -17.85 -11.15 -20.90
N VAL A 135 -17.74 -12.49 -20.86
CA VAL A 135 -16.46 -13.19 -21.07
C VAL A 135 -15.91 -12.94 -22.48
N MET A 136 -16.77 -12.87 -23.49
CA MET A 136 -16.38 -12.53 -24.86
C MET A 136 -15.80 -11.11 -24.94
N ARG A 137 -16.49 -10.12 -24.36
CA ARG A 137 -15.97 -8.73 -24.30
C ARG A 137 -14.64 -8.63 -23.58
N ILE A 138 -14.51 -9.33 -22.44
CA ILE A 138 -13.27 -9.41 -21.66
C ILE A 138 -12.12 -9.98 -22.50
N ALA A 139 -12.37 -11.05 -23.25
CA ALA A 139 -11.37 -11.67 -24.12
C ALA A 139 -11.00 -10.76 -25.30
N ASP A 140 -11.99 -10.13 -25.93
CA ASP A 140 -11.79 -9.19 -27.05
C ASP A 140 -10.98 -7.95 -26.62
N ARG A 141 -11.13 -7.53 -25.36
CA ARG A 141 -10.36 -6.43 -24.78
C ARG A 141 -8.92 -6.81 -24.40
N GLY A 142 -8.58 -8.11 -24.43
CA GLY A 142 -7.21 -8.61 -24.29
C GLY A 142 -6.89 -9.31 -22.97
N ALA A 143 -7.88 -9.60 -22.11
CA ALA A 143 -7.63 -10.43 -20.94
C ALA A 143 -7.31 -11.88 -21.35
N GLU A 144 -6.30 -12.47 -20.72
CA GLU A 144 -5.85 -13.82 -21.07
C GLU A 144 -6.50 -14.90 -20.23
N ILE A 145 -7.01 -14.56 -19.04
CA ILE A 145 -7.65 -15.49 -18.11
C ILE A 145 -8.84 -14.78 -17.47
N CYS A 146 -10.00 -15.44 -17.45
CA CYS A 146 -11.22 -14.87 -16.89
C CYS A 146 -11.72 -15.64 -15.66
N ARG A 147 -11.98 -14.92 -14.57
CA ARG A 147 -12.53 -15.51 -13.34
C ARG A 147 -14.04 -15.34 -13.25
N ILE A 148 -14.72 -16.38 -12.76
CA ILE A 148 -16.18 -16.43 -12.57
C ILE A 148 -16.47 -16.88 -11.14
N THR A 149 -17.41 -16.21 -10.48
CA THR A 149 -17.82 -16.57 -9.11
C THR A 149 -18.68 -17.85 -9.13
N VAL A 150 -18.44 -18.78 -8.20
CA VAL A 150 -19.27 -19.99 -8.12
C VAL A 150 -19.58 -20.29 -6.66
N GLN A 151 -20.83 -20.02 -6.25
CA GLN A 151 -21.24 -20.15 -4.85
C GLN A 151 -21.98 -21.44 -4.56
N GLY A 152 -22.77 -21.94 -5.51
CA GLY A 152 -23.69 -23.05 -5.29
C GLY A 152 -23.81 -23.97 -6.49
N ARG A 153 -24.75 -24.91 -6.38
CA ARG A 153 -24.98 -25.94 -7.40
C ARG A 153 -25.50 -25.36 -8.71
N LYS A 154 -26.34 -24.32 -8.65
CA LYS A 154 -26.94 -23.70 -9.84
C LYS A 154 -25.88 -22.97 -10.67
N GLU A 155 -24.99 -22.23 -10.02
CA GLU A 155 -23.86 -21.58 -10.67
C GLU A 155 -22.91 -22.64 -11.28
N ALA A 156 -22.66 -23.73 -10.57
CA ALA A 156 -21.83 -24.84 -11.06
C ALA A 156 -22.45 -25.55 -12.28
N GLU A 157 -23.78 -25.65 -12.36
CA GLU A 157 -24.49 -26.17 -13.55
C GLU A 157 -24.41 -25.19 -14.73
N ALA A 158 -24.54 -23.90 -14.46
CA ALA A 158 -24.38 -22.86 -15.48
C ALA A 158 -22.95 -22.82 -16.05
N CYS A 159 -21.93 -23.09 -15.24
CA CYS A 159 -20.52 -23.12 -15.64
C CYS A 159 -20.23 -24.06 -16.82
N GLU A 160 -20.86 -25.23 -16.85
CA GLU A 160 -20.71 -26.17 -17.97
C GLU A 160 -21.33 -25.61 -19.26
N GLN A 161 -22.50 -24.99 -19.17
CA GLN A 161 -23.18 -24.35 -20.30
C GLN A 161 -22.38 -23.15 -20.82
N ILE A 162 -21.83 -22.33 -19.91
CA ILE A 162 -20.97 -21.19 -20.24
C ILE A 162 -19.73 -21.67 -21.02
N LYS A 163 -19.02 -22.67 -20.51
CA LYS A 163 -17.83 -23.20 -21.20
C LYS A 163 -18.17 -23.73 -22.60
N ASN A 164 -19.25 -24.51 -22.72
CA ASN A 164 -19.68 -25.07 -24.00
C ASN A 164 -20.07 -23.97 -25.00
N ALA A 165 -20.81 -22.95 -24.57
CA ALA A 165 -21.20 -21.84 -25.40
C ALA A 165 -19.99 -21.03 -25.89
N LEU A 166 -19.00 -20.76 -25.02
CA LEU A 166 -17.77 -20.08 -25.39
C LEU A 166 -16.96 -20.88 -26.43
N VAL A 167 -16.81 -22.19 -26.23
CA VAL A 167 -16.12 -23.06 -27.19
C VAL A 167 -16.84 -23.07 -28.54
N GLN A 168 -18.17 -23.14 -28.56
CA GLN A 168 -18.98 -23.05 -29.79
C GLN A 168 -18.83 -21.70 -30.50
N ALA A 169 -18.66 -20.62 -29.72
CA ALA A 169 -18.35 -19.29 -30.23
C ALA A 169 -16.86 -19.11 -30.59
N ASN A 170 -16.03 -20.14 -30.48
CA ASN A 170 -14.58 -20.13 -30.73
C ASN A 170 -13.77 -19.24 -29.76
N TYR A 171 -14.27 -19.02 -28.55
CA TYR A 171 -13.56 -18.38 -27.45
C TYR A 171 -12.91 -19.43 -26.55
N ASN A 172 -11.59 -19.47 -26.55
CA ASN A 172 -10.78 -20.44 -25.80
C ASN A 172 -10.11 -19.85 -24.55
N ILE A 173 -10.57 -18.68 -24.08
CA ILE A 173 -10.06 -18.06 -22.86
C ILE A 173 -10.21 -19.02 -21.66
N PRO A 174 -9.13 -19.29 -20.89
CA PRO A 174 -9.21 -20.11 -19.69
C PRO A 174 -10.13 -19.52 -18.62
N LEU A 175 -10.97 -20.38 -18.04
CA LEU A 175 -11.90 -20.00 -16.99
C LEU A 175 -11.41 -20.42 -15.60
N VAL A 176 -11.53 -19.50 -14.64
CA VAL A 176 -11.16 -19.70 -13.24
C VAL A 176 -12.40 -19.69 -12.36
N ALA A 177 -12.62 -20.73 -11.56
CA ALA A 177 -13.74 -20.80 -10.63
C ALA A 177 -13.33 -20.20 -9.29
N ASP A 178 -14.03 -19.18 -8.82
CA ASP A 178 -13.77 -18.53 -7.53
C ASP A 178 -14.60 -19.17 -6.41
N ILE A 179 -14.00 -20.10 -5.67
CA ILE A 179 -14.64 -20.86 -4.60
C ILE A 179 -14.27 -20.28 -3.22
N HIS A 180 -15.26 -20.20 -2.32
CA HIS A 180 -15.07 -19.81 -0.92
C HIS A 180 -15.42 -20.98 0.03
N PHE A 181 -16.70 -21.31 0.27
CA PHE A 181 -17.13 -22.26 1.33
C PHE A 181 -17.61 -23.65 0.87
N ALA A 182 -17.34 -24.05 -0.37
CA ALA A 182 -18.05 -25.19 -0.97
C ALA A 182 -17.10 -26.21 -1.64
N PRO A 183 -16.46 -27.11 -0.86
CA PRO A 183 -15.56 -28.14 -1.40
C PRO A 183 -16.22 -29.05 -2.44
N THR A 184 -17.50 -29.40 -2.23
CA THR A 184 -18.28 -30.23 -3.17
C THR A 184 -18.52 -29.54 -4.50
N ILE A 185 -18.69 -28.21 -4.48
CA ILE A 185 -18.83 -27.38 -5.68
C ILE A 185 -17.50 -27.28 -6.41
N ALA A 186 -16.39 -27.07 -5.69
CA ALA A 186 -15.04 -27.05 -6.26
C ALA A 186 -14.73 -28.34 -7.04
N LEU A 187 -15.11 -29.50 -6.49
CA LEU A 187 -14.96 -30.78 -7.17
C LEU A 187 -15.77 -30.83 -8.47
N ARG A 188 -17.01 -30.33 -8.48
CA ARG A 188 -17.86 -30.35 -9.68
C ARG A 188 -17.32 -29.43 -10.78
N VAL A 189 -16.94 -28.20 -10.45
CA VAL A 189 -16.45 -27.25 -11.47
C VAL A 189 -15.07 -27.60 -12.02
N ALA A 190 -14.28 -28.41 -11.31
CA ALA A 190 -13.00 -28.90 -11.84
C ALA A 190 -13.13 -29.73 -13.12
N ASP A 191 -14.32 -30.29 -13.40
CA ASP A 191 -14.58 -31.03 -14.64
C ASP A 191 -14.62 -30.10 -15.86
N CYS A 192 -15.16 -28.87 -15.72
CA CYS A 192 -15.37 -27.95 -16.85
C CYS A 192 -14.44 -26.74 -16.87
N PHE A 193 -13.82 -26.36 -15.74
CA PHE A 193 -12.98 -25.16 -15.64
C PHE A 193 -11.49 -25.50 -15.67
N ASP A 194 -10.68 -24.53 -16.10
CA ASP A 194 -9.25 -24.70 -16.33
C ASP A 194 -8.44 -24.52 -15.04
N LYS A 195 -8.97 -23.75 -14.10
CA LYS A 195 -8.33 -23.45 -12.81
C LYS A 195 -9.34 -23.22 -11.70
N ILE A 196 -9.00 -23.68 -10.49
CA ILE A 196 -9.81 -23.46 -9.30
C ILE A 196 -9.08 -22.51 -8.36
N ARG A 197 -9.73 -21.41 -7.95
CA ARG A 197 -9.26 -20.59 -6.84
C ARG A 197 -9.89 -21.08 -5.55
N ILE A 198 -9.05 -21.33 -4.56
CA ILE A 198 -9.45 -21.59 -3.18
C ILE A 198 -8.93 -20.48 -2.26
N ASN A 199 -9.66 -20.24 -1.18
CA ASN A 199 -9.25 -19.37 -0.10
C ASN A 199 -9.02 -20.21 1.16
N PRO A 200 -7.78 -20.36 1.63
CA PRO A 200 -7.46 -21.19 2.79
C PRO A 200 -8.34 -20.93 4.02
N GLY A 201 -8.59 -19.66 4.36
CA GLY A 201 -9.27 -19.31 5.61
C GLY A 201 -10.77 -19.59 5.64
N ASN A 202 -11.37 -20.07 4.54
CA ASN A 202 -12.79 -20.44 4.53
C ASN A 202 -13.15 -21.66 3.66
N PHE A 203 -12.16 -22.40 3.16
CA PHE A 203 -12.40 -23.56 2.31
C PHE A 203 -12.86 -24.80 3.08
N ALA A 204 -12.12 -25.17 4.12
CA ALA A 204 -12.42 -26.30 5.00
C ALA A 204 -13.04 -25.83 6.33
N ASP A 205 -12.68 -24.63 6.76
CA ASP A 205 -13.17 -24.06 8.01
C ASP A 205 -14.56 -23.43 7.81
N THR A 206 -15.40 -23.49 8.85
CA THR A 206 -16.60 -22.65 8.89
C THR A 206 -16.20 -21.19 8.90
N ARG A 207 -17.10 -20.31 8.42
CA ARG A 207 -16.87 -18.86 8.44
C ARG A 207 -16.36 -18.40 9.81
N ALA A 208 -15.24 -17.66 9.82
CA ALA A 208 -14.65 -17.08 11.02
C ALA A 208 -15.69 -16.30 11.83
N VAL A 209 -15.77 -16.58 13.13
CA VAL A 209 -16.70 -15.94 14.06
C VAL A 209 -16.00 -14.84 14.87
N PHE A 210 -14.68 -14.65 14.68
CA PHE A 210 -13.86 -13.66 15.38
C PHE A 210 -13.91 -13.80 16.91
N LYS A 211 -14.11 -15.04 17.40
CA LYS A 211 -14.01 -15.35 18.83
C LYS A 211 -12.59 -15.76 19.15
N THR A 212 -12.01 -15.18 20.19
CA THR A 212 -10.72 -15.63 20.73
C THR A 212 -10.90 -17.03 21.31
N VAL A 213 -10.53 -18.05 20.54
CA VAL A 213 -10.40 -19.42 21.02
C VAL A 213 -8.92 -19.64 21.36
N GLU A 214 -8.64 -20.03 22.60
CA GLU A 214 -7.31 -20.53 22.97
C GLU A 214 -7.14 -21.92 22.35
N TYR A 215 -6.23 -22.02 21.40
CA TYR A 215 -5.88 -23.29 20.79
C TYR A 215 -4.67 -23.90 21.49
N THR A 216 -4.72 -25.21 21.71
CA THR A 216 -3.55 -26.00 22.10
C THR A 216 -2.88 -26.54 20.84
N ASP A 217 -1.59 -26.88 20.91
CA ASP A 217 -0.87 -27.48 19.78
C ASP A 217 -1.57 -28.74 19.24
N GLU A 218 -2.24 -29.50 20.11
CA GLU A 218 -3.03 -30.68 19.75
C GLU A 218 -4.30 -30.31 18.97
N SER A 219 -5.05 -29.28 19.40
CA SER A 219 -6.25 -28.85 18.67
C SER A 219 -5.90 -28.20 17.32
N TYR A 220 -4.77 -27.50 17.25
CA TYR A 220 -4.25 -26.98 15.98
C TYR A 220 -3.95 -28.10 14.98
N GLN A 221 -3.28 -29.15 15.43
CA GLN A 221 -2.94 -30.29 14.56
C GLN A 221 -4.20 -31.03 14.08
N GLN A 222 -5.22 -31.18 14.93
CA GLN A 222 -6.49 -31.79 14.54
C GLN A 222 -7.20 -31.01 13.43
N GLU A 223 -7.18 -29.67 13.47
CA GLU A 223 -7.72 -28.85 12.38
C GLU A 223 -6.91 -29.04 11.08
N LEU A 224 -5.59 -29.11 11.16
CA LEU A 224 -4.75 -29.39 9.99
C LEU A 224 -5.07 -30.75 9.35
N ASP A 225 -5.29 -31.78 10.16
CA ASP A 225 -5.63 -33.12 9.69
C ASP A 225 -7.00 -33.11 8.98
N HIS A 226 -7.98 -32.35 9.50
CA HIS A 226 -9.28 -32.17 8.86
C HIS A 226 -9.17 -31.42 7.52
N ILE A 227 -8.41 -30.32 7.49
CA ILE A 227 -8.14 -29.56 6.26
C ILE A 227 -7.51 -30.50 5.21
N GLU A 228 -6.53 -31.31 5.62
CA GLU A 228 -5.89 -32.27 4.74
C GLU A 228 -6.91 -33.26 4.15
N GLU A 229 -7.78 -33.86 4.98
CA GLU A 229 -8.79 -34.81 4.51
C GLU A 229 -9.73 -34.20 3.46
N VAL A 230 -10.23 -32.99 3.70
CA VAL A 230 -11.18 -32.31 2.81
C VAL A 230 -10.50 -31.83 1.54
N PHE A 231 -9.35 -31.16 1.67
CA PHE A 231 -8.66 -30.52 0.55
C PHE A 231 -7.97 -31.54 -0.38
N SER A 232 -7.46 -32.66 0.16
CA SER A 232 -6.82 -33.71 -0.64
C SER A 232 -7.72 -34.22 -1.77
N LYS A 233 -9.04 -34.28 -1.56
CA LYS A 233 -10.02 -34.70 -2.58
C LYS A 233 -9.95 -33.80 -3.82
N LEU A 234 -9.87 -32.49 -3.62
CA LEU A 234 -9.75 -31.52 -4.71
C LEU A 234 -8.36 -31.58 -5.35
N VAL A 235 -7.29 -31.68 -4.54
CA VAL A 235 -5.91 -31.80 -5.03
C VAL A 235 -5.76 -32.99 -5.97
N LEU A 236 -6.23 -34.17 -5.55
CA LEU A 236 -6.14 -35.40 -6.36
C LEU A 236 -6.96 -35.28 -7.65
N LYS A 237 -8.17 -34.70 -7.58
CA LYS A 237 -9.00 -34.48 -8.78
C LYS A 237 -8.35 -33.50 -9.76
N CYS A 238 -7.85 -32.36 -9.28
CA CYS A 238 -7.16 -31.39 -10.12
C CYS A 238 -5.88 -31.98 -10.73
N LYS A 239 -5.13 -32.80 -9.97
CA LYS A 239 -3.97 -33.54 -10.48
C LYS A 239 -4.36 -34.49 -11.62
N GLN A 240 -5.41 -35.28 -11.42
CA GLN A 240 -5.89 -36.23 -12.44
C GLN A 240 -6.35 -35.53 -13.72
N LEU A 241 -7.04 -34.40 -13.59
CA LEU A 241 -7.59 -33.63 -14.73
C LEU A 241 -6.60 -32.61 -15.32
N GLY A 242 -5.40 -32.47 -14.75
CA GLY A 242 -4.43 -31.45 -15.18
C GLY A 242 -4.90 -30.01 -14.96
N ARG A 243 -5.81 -29.76 -14.01
CA ARG A 243 -6.29 -28.41 -13.70
C ARG A 243 -5.25 -27.64 -12.89
N ALA A 244 -5.25 -26.32 -13.02
CA ALA A 244 -4.45 -25.46 -12.15
C ALA A 244 -5.20 -25.08 -10.87
N MET A 245 -4.47 -24.65 -9.85
CA MET A 245 -5.06 -24.11 -8.63
C MET A 245 -4.43 -22.77 -8.23
N ARG A 246 -5.23 -21.84 -7.69
CA ARG A 246 -4.71 -20.68 -6.95
C ARG A 246 -5.05 -20.82 -5.47
N ILE A 247 -4.01 -20.93 -4.65
CA ILE A 247 -4.11 -20.83 -3.18
C ILE A 247 -4.01 -19.35 -2.85
N GLY A 248 -5.16 -18.72 -2.60
CA GLY A 248 -5.23 -17.27 -2.48
C GLY A 248 -5.77 -16.79 -1.15
N THR A 249 -4.87 -16.35 -0.28
CA THR A 249 -5.20 -15.77 1.02
C THR A 249 -5.57 -14.30 0.86
N ASN A 250 -6.67 -13.91 1.49
CA ASN A 250 -7.01 -12.51 1.68
C ASN A 250 -6.84 -12.14 3.16
N HIS A 251 -6.34 -10.93 3.43
CA HIS A 251 -6.13 -10.42 4.79
C HIS A 251 -7.43 -10.45 5.60
N GLY A 252 -8.54 -10.00 5.02
CA GLY A 252 -9.83 -9.96 5.70
C GLY A 252 -10.45 -11.32 6.02
N SER A 253 -9.94 -12.42 5.48
CA SER A 253 -10.59 -13.74 5.58
C SER A 253 -9.68 -14.82 6.14
N LEU A 254 -8.76 -14.46 7.04
CA LEU A 254 -7.98 -15.44 7.79
C LEU A 254 -8.91 -16.28 8.69
N SER A 255 -8.59 -17.57 8.86
CA SER A 255 -9.35 -18.43 9.76
C SER A 255 -9.08 -18.07 11.22
N ASP A 256 -10.04 -18.36 12.11
CA ASP A 256 -9.91 -18.09 13.55
C ASP A 256 -8.63 -18.71 14.13
N ARG A 257 -8.25 -19.91 13.65
CA ARG A 257 -6.99 -20.59 14.02
C ARG A 257 -5.75 -19.78 13.64
N ILE A 258 -5.67 -19.31 12.40
CA ILE A 258 -4.53 -18.50 11.93
C ILE A 258 -4.47 -17.18 12.70
N MET A 259 -5.62 -16.54 12.92
CA MET A 259 -5.72 -15.31 13.70
C MET A 259 -5.26 -15.51 15.15
N SER A 260 -5.65 -16.61 15.81
CA SER A 260 -5.24 -16.91 17.18
C SER A 260 -3.74 -17.16 17.31
N TYR A 261 -3.10 -17.85 16.36
CA TYR A 261 -1.67 -18.20 16.44
C TYR A 261 -0.73 -17.12 15.91
N TYR A 262 -1.08 -16.47 14.80
CA TYR A 262 -0.20 -15.55 14.08
C TYR A 262 -0.70 -14.11 14.05
N GLY A 263 -1.91 -13.85 14.58
CA GLY A 263 -2.55 -12.55 14.51
C GLY A 263 -3.05 -12.19 13.11
N ASP A 264 -3.71 -11.04 13.02
CA ASP A 264 -4.10 -10.38 11.78
C ASP A 264 -2.84 -9.72 11.16
N SER A 265 -2.02 -10.53 10.47
CA SER A 265 -0.67 -10.13 10.06
C SER A 265 -0.25 -10.72 8.69
N PRO A 266 0.73 -10.09 8.00
CA PRO A 266 1.35 -10.67 6.81
C PRO A 266 1.83 -12.12 7.02
N ARG A 267 2.34 -12.43 8.22
CA ARG A 267 2.77 -13.78 8.58
C ARG A 267 1.60 -14.76 8.64
N GLY A 268 0.48 -14.38 9.24
CA GLY A 268 -0.74 -15.18 9.25
C GLY A 268 -1.21 -15.49 7.83
N MET A 269 -1.17 -14.50 6.94
CA MET A 269 -1.52 -14.70 5.52
C MET A 269 -0.65 -15.75 4.83
N VAL A 270 0.68 -15.67 5.04
CA VAL A 270 1.66 -16.57 4.44
C VAL A 270 1.51 -17.99 4.97
N GLU A 271 1.42 -18.17 6.29
CA GLU A 271 1.27 -19.51 6.88
C GLU A 271 -0.03 -20.18 6.44
N SER A 272 -1.13 -19.43 6.37
CA SER A 272 -2.42 -19.92 5.89
C SER A 272 -2.32 -20.52 4.47
N ALA A 273 -1.54 -19.90 3.57
CA ALA A 273 -1.32 -20.46 2.24
C ALA A 273 -0.35 -21.65 2.23
N LEU A 274 0.71 -21.60 3.04
CA LEU A 274 1.72 -22.66 3.08
C LEU A 274 1.18 -23.97 3.62
N GLU A 275 0.21 -23.95 4.54
CA GLU A 275 -0.49 -25.15 5.01
C GLU A 275 -1.14 -25.92 3.86
N PHE A 276 -1.89 -25.22 3.01
CA PHE A 276 -2.53 -25.81 1.82
C PHE A 276 -1.49 -26.26 0.79
N ALA A 277 -0.41 -25.49 0.60
CA ALA A 277 0.66 -25.86 -0.33
C ALA A 277 1.42 -27.13 0.09
N ARG A 278 1.62 -27.34 1.41
CA ARG A 278 2.22 -28.57 1.94
C ARG A 278 1.36 -29.78 1.60
N ILE A 279 0.03 -29.67 1.67
CA ILE A 279 -0.91 -30.72 1.26
C ILE A 279 -0.80 -31.00 -0.25
N CYS A 280 -0.79 -29.96 -1.09
CA CYS A 280 -0.56 -30.13 -2.53
C CYS A 280 0.72 -30.92 -2.83
N ARG A 281 1.83 -30.56 -2.18
CA ARG A 281 3.12 -31.24 -2.36
C ARG A 281 3.15 -32.66 -1.82
N LYS A 282 2.45 -32.95 -0.71
CA LYS A 282 2.31 -34.32 -0.17
C LYS A 282 1.72 -35.29 -1.20
N HIS A 283 0.85 -34.78 -2.07
CA HIS A 283 0.25 -35.52 -3.18
C HIS A 283 0.97 -35.32 -4.53
N GLU A 284 2.18 -34.74 -4.53
CA GLU A 284 2.98 -34.38 -5.71
C GLU A 284 2.15 -33.62 -6.77
N TYR A 285 1.32 -32.69 -6.31
CA TYR A 285 0.56 -31.78 -7.16
C TYR A 285 1.25 -30.42 -7.18
N HIS A 286 1.73 -30.01 -8.34
CA HIS A 286 2.56 -28.82 -8.52
C HIS A 286 1.95 -27.76 -9.44
N ASN A 287 0.78 -28.02 -10.02
CA ASN A 287 0.10 -27.10 -10.93
C ASN A 287 -0.68 -26.03 -10.14
N PHE A 288 0.01 -25.29 -9.27
CA PHE A 288 -0.61 -24.25 -8.44
C PHE A 288 0.26 -23.01 -8.28
N LEU A 289 -0.39 -21.91 -7.91
CA LEU A 289 0.21 -20.60 -7.67
C LEU A 289 -0.41 -19.92 -6.44
N PHE A 290 0.24 -18.87 -5.96
CA PHE A 290 -0.16 -18.14 -4.76
C PHE A 290 -0.73 -16.76 -5.05
N SER A 291 -1.56 -16.25 -4.14
CA SER A 291 -1.85 -14.82 -4.01
C SER A 291 -1.99 -14.42 -2.55
N MET A 292 -1.51 -13.22 -2.20
CA MET A 292 -1.60 -12.58 -0.90
C MET A 292 -2.29 -11.22 -1.06
N LYS A 293 -3.61 -11.17 -0.94
CA LYS A 293 -4.36 -9.92 -1.20
C LYS A 293 -4.69 -9.19 0.09
N ALA A 294 -4.50 -7.88 0.08
CA ALA A 294 -4.96 -6.97 1.12
C ALA A 294 -5.45 -5.67 0.47
N SER A 295 -6.34 -4.96 1.16
CA SER A 295 -6.77 -3.62 0.78
C SER A 295 -5.78 -2.55 1.21
N ASN A 296 -4.85 -2.87 2.10
CA ASN A 296 -3.72 -2.03 2.43
C ASN A 296 -2.49 -2.44 1.59
N PRO A 297 -1.99 -1.58 0.67
CA PRO A 297 -0.80 -1.90 -0.13
C PRO A 297 0.44 -2.25 0.71
N VAL A 298 0.62 -1.64 1.88
CA VAL A 298 1.74 -1.92 2.80
C VAL A 298 1.72 -3.39 3.25
N VAL A 299 0.55 -3.85 3.72
CA VAL A 299 0.35 -5.25 4.17
C VAL A 299 0.52 -6.22 3.01
N MET A 300 -0.04 -5.89 1.85
CA MET A 300 0.09 -6.71 0.64
C MET A 300 1.56 -6.91 0.24
N VAL A 301 2.32 -5.81 0.11
CA VAL A 301 3.73 -5.86 -0.31
C VAL A 301 4.55 -6.68 0.68
N ALA A 302 4.37 -6.45 1.99
CA ALA A 302 5.04 -7.24 3.04
C ALA A 302 4.71 -8.74 2.94
N ALA A 303 3.44 -9.10 2.73
CA ALA A 303 3.01 -10.50 2.64
C ALA A 303 3.61 -11.22 1.42
N TYR A 304 3.68 -10.59 0.24
CA TYR A 304 4.31 -11.21 -0.94
C TYR A 304 5.82 -11.37 -0.78
N ARG A 305 6.53 -10.37 -0.24
CA ARG A 305 7.96 -10.48 0.03
C ARG A 305 8.25 -11.58 1.04
N LEU A 306 7.47 -11.62 2.13
CA LEU A 306 7.56 -12.70 3.12
C LEU A 306 7.33 -14.07 2.50
N LEU A 307 6.28 -14.22 1.67
CA LEU A 307 6.01 -15.47 0.97
C LEU A 307 7.19 -15.86 0.06
N ALA A 308 7.71 -14.93 -0.75
CA ALA A 308 8.82 -15.20 -1.65
C ALA A 308 10.07 -15.67 -0.89
N ALA A 309 10.36 -15.02 0.25
CA ALA A 309 11.45 -15.38 1.14
C ALA A 309 11.27 -16.79 1.74
N GLN A 310 10.06 -17.10 2.24
CA GLN A 310 9.73 -18.42 2.77
C GLN A 310 9.81 -19.53 1.71
N LEU A 311 9.32 -19.26 0.50
CA LEU A 311 9.41 -20.19 -0.63
C LEU A 311 10.88 -20.46 -0.99
N ARG A 312 11.74 -19.44 -1.01
CA ARG A 312 13.18 -19.63 -1.24
C ARG A 312 13.82 -20.46 -0.13
N ALA A 313 13.51 -20.17 1.13
CA ALA A 313 14.02 -20.91 2.29
C ALA A 313 13.59 -22.39 2.30
N ALA A 314 12.42 -22.70 1.76
CA ALA A 314 11.92 -24.06 1.64
C ALA A 314 12.66 -24.90 0.58
N GLY A 315 13.45 -24.26 -0.29
CA GLY A 315 14.33 -24.88 -1.28
C GLY A 315 13.95 -24.53 -2.72
N ASP A 316 14.87 -24.76 -3.66
CA ASP A 316 14.75 -24.33 -5.07
C ASP A 316 13.49 -24.89 -5.77
N ASP A 317 13.00 -26.05 -5.34
CA ASP A 317 11.77 -26.67 -5.84
C ASP A 317 10.48 -26.05 -5.26
N TRP A 318 10.55 -24.98 -4.46
CA TRP A 318 9.38 -24.20 -4.01
C TRP A 318 9.17 -22.92 -4.83
N ASN A 319 9.62 -22.93 -6.07
CA ASN A 319 9.55 -21.82 -7.03
C ASN A 319 8.17 -21.63 -7.71
N TYR A 320 7.09 -21.50 -6.94
CA TYR A 320 5.73 -21.33 -7.51
C TYR A 320 5.43 -19.90 -8.00
N PRO A 321 4.59 -19.73 -9.05
CA PRO A 321 4.17 -18.42 -9.53
C PRO A 321 3.32 -17.61 -8.54
N LEU A 322 3.31 -16.29 -8.72
CA LEU A 322 2.58 -15.31 -7.92
C LEU A 322 1.53 -14.58 -8.76
N HIS A 323 0.27 -14.62 -8.31
CA HIS A 323 -0.82 -13.77 -8.79
C HIS A 323 -0.86 -12.52 -7.93
N LEU A 324 -0.52 -11.35 -8.47
CA LEU A 324 -0.59 -10.08 -7.75
C LEU A 324 -1.95 -9.41 -7.90
N GLY A 325 -2.30 -8.60 -6.91
CA GLY A 325 -3.45 -7.70 -7.00
C GLY A 325 -3.86 -7.17 -5.65
N VAL A 326 -4.06 -5.85 -5.58
CA VAL A 326 -4.70 -5.19 -4.44
C VAL A 326 -6.19 -5.56 -4.47
N THR A 327 -6.77 -5.84 -3.30
CA THR A 327 -8.23 -6.03 -3.18
C THR A 327 -8.86 -4.73 -2.72
N GLU A 328 -10.12 -4.52 -3.09
CA GLU A 328 -10.91 -3.35 -2.72
C GLU A 328 -10.16 -2.04 -3.02
N ALA A 329 -9.65 -1.93 -4.25
CA ALA A 329 -8.78 -0.81 -4.63
C ALA A 329 -9.57 0.50 -4.71
N GLY A 330 -10.86 0.43 -5.03
CA GLY A 330 -11.70 1.59 -5.30
C GLY A 330 -12.05 1.70 -6.78
N GLU A 331 -12.37 2.92 -7.19
CA GLU A 331 -12.73 3.30 -8.55
C GLU A 331 -11.83 4.45 -9.04
N GLY A 332 -11.79 4.65 -10.36
CA GLY A 332 -11.13 5.80 -10.97
C GLY A 332 -9.63 5.86 -10.70
N GLU A 333 -9.12 7.08 -10.54
CA GLU A 333 -7.70 7.35 -10.31
C GLU A 333 -7.23 6.82 -8.95
N ASP A 334 -8.07 6.91 -7.90
CA ASP A 334 -7.74 6.41 -6.56
C ASP A 334 -7.48 4.88 -6.59
N GLY A 335 -8.34 4.12 -7.29
CA GLY A 335 -8.20 2.67 -7.46
C GLY A 335 -7.00 2.26 -8.30
N ARG A 336 -6.72 3.00 -9.39
CA ARG A 336 -5.53 2.79 -10.24
C ARG A 336 -4.24 3.11 -9.46
N MET A 337 -4.20 4.23 -8.74
CA MET A 337 -3.08 4.63 -7.88
C MET A 337 -2.76 3.56 -6.83
N LYS A 338 -3.78 3.11 -6.08
CA LYS A 338 -3.61 2.10 -5.03
C LYS A 338 -3.11 0.77 -5.59
N SER A 339 -3.61 0.37 -6.76
CA SER A 339 -3.15 -0.83 -7.47
C SER A 339 -1.71 -0.69 -7.94
N ALA A 340 -1.33 0.47 -8.47
CA ALA A 340 0.03 0.77 -8.92
C ALA A 340 1.04 0.76 -7.77
N ILE A 341 0.68 1.32 -6.61
CA ILE A 341 1.50 1.26 -5.40
C ILE A 341 1.79 -0.21 -5.02
N GLY A 342 0.76 -1.03 -4.86
CA GLY A 342 0.93 -2.41 -4.39
C GLY A 342 1.56 -3.35 -5.42
N ILE A 343 1.04 -3.35 -6.66
CA ILE A 343 1.52 -4.22 -7.74
C ILE A 343 2.88 -3.73 -8.24
N GLY A 344 3.03 -2.43 -8.51
CA GLY A 344 4.25 -1.84 -9.04
C GLY A 344 5.46 -2.03 -8.12
N ALA A 345 5.28 -1.89 -6.81
CA ALA A 345 6.35 -2.17 -5.83
C ALA A 345 6.91 -3.59 -5.95
N LEU A 346 6.03 -4.58 -6.12
CA LEU A 346 6.41 -5.98 -6.24
C LEU A 346 7.04 -6.29 -7.61
N LEU A 347 6.53 -5.68 -8.67
CA LEU A 347 7.11 -5.81 -10.01
C LEU A 347 8.53 -5.26 -10.08
N GLN A 348 8.82 -4.16 -9.38
CA GLN A 348 10.17 -3.60 -9.27
C GLN A 348 11.14 -4.55 -8.57
N ASP A 349 10.65 -5.32 -7.59
CA ASP A 349 11.39 -6.40 -6.94
C ASP A 349 11.49 -7.69 -7.79
N GLY A 350 10.91 -7.68 -9.01
CA GLY A 350 10.86 -8.83 -9.91
C GLY A 350 9.89 -9.93 -9.49
N LEU A 351 8.94 -9.63 -8.59
CA LEU A 351 7.91 -10.56 -8.13
C LEU A 351 6.63 -10.36 -8.97
N GLY A 352 6.06 -11.46 -9.46
CA GLY A 352 4.78 -11.45 -10.17
C GLY A 352 4.82 -12.17 -11.52
N ASP A 353 3.87 -13.07 -11.72
CA ASP A 353 3.75 -13.89 -12.94
C ASP A 353 2.38 -13.71 -13.60
N THR A 354 1.42 -13.18 -12.85
CA THR A 354 0.11 -12.77 -13.35
C THR A 354 -0.49 -11.72 -12.44
N ILE A 355 -1.36 -10.86 -12.97
CA ILE A 355 -1.90 -9.71 -12.24
C ILE A 355 -3.41 -9.56 -12.43
N ARG A 356 -4.04 -8.93 -11.46
CA ARG A 356 -5.38 -8.34 -11.59
C ARG A 356 -5.45 -7.05 -10.76
N VAL A 357 -5.76 -5.94 -11.41
CA VAL A 357 -6.24 -4.68 -10.81
C VAL A 357 -7.71 -4.89 -10.47
N SER A 358 -8.12 -4.65 -9.22
CA SER A 358 -9.49 -4.94 -8.76
C SER A 358 -10.26 -3.62 -8.58
N LEU A 359 -10.94 -3.16 -9.62
CA LEU A 359 -11.70 -1.90 -9.62
C LEU A 359 -13.19 -2.17 -9.35
N THR A 360 -13.91 -1.15 -8.87
CA THR A 360 -15.39 -1.18 -8.79
C THR A 360 -16.06 -0.94 -10.16
N GLU A 361 -15.28 -0.47 -11.13
CA GLU A 361 -15.64 -0.27 -12.55
C GLU A 361 -15.97 -1.60 -13.27
N ALA A 362 -16.38 -1.51 -14.54
CA ALA A 362 -16.60 -2.69 -15.36
C ALA A 362 -15.30 -3.51 -15.54
N PRO A 363 -15.36 -4.85 -15.67
CA PRO A 363 -14.16 -5.71 -15.80
C PRO A 363 -13.21 -5.30 -16.91
N GLU A 364 -13.75 -4.79 -18.02
CA GLU A 364 -12.99 -4.33 -19.17
C GLU A 364 -12.06 -3.15 -18.82
N GLU A 365 -12.45 -2.32 -17.85
CA GLU A 365 -11.65 -1.19 -17.34
C GLU A 365 -10.50 -1.64 -16.44
N GLU A 366 -10.50 -2.89 -15.96
CA GLU A 366 -9.36 -3.46 -15.23
C GLU A 366 -8.18 -3.80 -16.17
N ILE A 367 -8.44 -4.03 -17.47
CA ILE A 367 -7.49 -4.68 -18.40
C ILE A 367 -6.35 -3.75 -18.83
N GLU A 368 -6.67 -2.49 -19.16
CA GLU A 368 -5.68 -1.50 -19.58
C GLU A 368 -4.65 -1.24 -18.46
N PRO A 369 -5.04 -0.86 -17.23
CA PRO A 369 -4.08 -0.59 -16.16
C PRO A 369 -3.33 -1.86 -15.72
N CYS A 370 -3.95 -3.04 -15.85
CA CYS A 370 -3.21 -4.29 -15.71
C CYS A 370 -2.09 -4.37 -16.77
N SER A 371 -2.44 -4.27 -18.04
CA SER A 371 -1.50 -4.43 -19.15
C SER A 371 -0.34 -3.43 -19.05
N ALA A 372 -0.64 -2.17 -18.72
CA ALA A 372 0.37 -1.14 -18.48
C ALA A 372 1.35 -1.54 -17.36
N LEU A 373 0.85 -1.98 -16.20
CA LEU A 373 1.71 -2.44 -15.09
C LEU A 373 2.52 -3.69 -15.44
N ALA A 374 1.91 -4.69 -16.09
CA ALA A 374 2.62 -5.90 -16.55
C ALA A 374 3.77 -5.55 -17.49
N ASN A 375 3.50 -4.71 -18.50
CA ASN A 375 4.50 -4.26 -19.47
C ASN A 375 5.60 -3.44 -18.80
N TYR A 376 5.24 -2.58 -17.86
CA TYR A 376 6.19 -1.80 -17.06
C TYR A 376 7.17 -2.71 -16.31
N GLY A 377 6.67 -3.72 -15.58
CA GLY A 377 7.51 -4.69 -14.88
C GLY A 377 8.37 -5.56 -15.80
N MET A 378 7.81 -6.02 -16.93
CA MET A 378 8.54 -6.78 -17.94
C MET A 378 9.69 -5.98 -18.55
N ARG A 379 9.43 -4.72 -18.92
CA ARG A 379 10.43 -3.81 -19.49
C ARG A 379 11.54 -3.51 -18.49
N ALA A 380 11.19 -3.25 -17.22
CA ALA A 380 12.17 -3.03 -16.16
C ALA A 380 13.12 -4.22 -16.01
N ALA A 381 12.58 -5.45 -16.01
CA ALA A 381 13.36 -6.68 -15.92
C ALA A 381 14.23 -6.92 -17.18
N GLN A 382 13.68 -6.70 -18.38
CA GLN A 382 14.40 -6.90 -19.64
C GLN A 382 15.61 -5.96 -19.77
N LEU A 383 15.45 -4.71 -19.36
CA LEU A 383 16.54 -3.72 -19.35
C LEU A 383 17.50 -3.92 -18.18
N GLY A 384 17.16 -4.78 -17.20
CA GLY A 384 17.92 -4.94 -15.96
C GLY A 384 17.99 -3.63 -15.17
N LYS A 385 16.89 -2.87 -15.12
CA LYS A 385 16.85 -1.55 -14.49
C LYS A 385 17.30 -1.64 -13.03
N GLY A 386 18.21 -0.76 -12.61
CA GLY A 386 18.78 -0.79 -11.28
C GLY A 386 19.88 0.24 -11.06
N VAL A 387 20.78 -0.07 -10.14
CA VAL A 387 22.01 0.68 -9.83
C VAL A 387 23.16 -0.30 -9.62
N GLU A 388 24.35 0.23 -9.31
CA GLU A 388 25.44 -0.57 -8.77
C GLU A 388 25.00 -1.33 -7.51
N ASP A 389 25.59 -2.51 -7.32
CA ASP A 389 25.20 -3.37 -6.21
C ASP A 389 25.56 -2.70 -4.87
N PHE A 390 24.60 -2.71 -3.95
CA PHE A 390 24.76 -2.21 -2.59
C PHE A 390 24.15 -3.20 -1.60
N GLU A 391 24.65 -3.17 -0.37
CA GLU A 391 24.11 -3.99 0.70
C GLU A 391 23.02 -3.22 1.44
N GLU A 392 21.77 -3.67 1.34
CA GLU A 392 20.68 -3.10 2.10
C GLU A 392 20.72 -3.66 3.53
N LYS A 393 20.88 -2.83 4.58
CA LYS A 393 21.02 -3.25 5.99
C LYS A 393 19.85 -2.80 6.85
N HIS A 394 19.23 -1.68 6.52
CA HIS A 394 18.30 -1.01 7.43
C HIS A 394 16.83 -1.29 7.16
N ARG A 395 16.44 -1.54 5.89
CA ARG A 395 15.04 -1.84 5.56
C ARG A 395 14.67 -3.25 6.01
N SER A 396 13.59 -3.36 6.80
CA SER A 396 12.94 -4.63 7.11
C SER A 396 11.73 -4.81 6.20
N TYR A 397 11.59 -6.01 5.64
CA TYR A 397 10.39 -6.40 4.90
C TYR A 397 9.45 -7.30 5.73
N PHE A 398 9.84 -7.62 6.98
CA PHE A 398 9.02 -8.36 7.94
C PHE A 398 8.26 -7.42 8.89
N GLU A 399 8.91 -6.34 9.29
CA GLU A 399 8.35 -5.31 10.16
C GLU A 399 8.29 -4.00 9.40
N PHE A 400 7.11 -3.41 9.30
CA PHE A 400 6.97 -2.10 8.72
C PHE A 400 7.43 -1.04 9.71
N SER A 401 8.46 -0.28 9.33
CA SER A 401 8.91 0.90 10.05
C SER A 401 9.12 2.02 9.05
N ARG A 402 8.46 3.15 9.28
CA ARG A 402 8.63 4.34 8.46
C ARG A 402 9.86 5.12 8.95
N ARG A 403 10.78 5.44 8.05
CA ARG A 403 11.80 6.46 8.32
C ARG A 403 11.08 7.80 8.47
N SER A 404 11.18 8.42 9.63
CA SER A 404 10.70 9.78 9.84
C SER A 404 11.87 10.74 9.68
N GLY A 405 11.86 11.57 8.64
CA GLY A 405 12.77 12.71 8.57
C GLY A 405 12.56 13.66 9.75
N GLN A 406 13.62 14.32 10.20
CA GLN A 406 13.55 15.39 11.16
C GLN A 406 13.06 16.65 10.45
N LEU A 407 11.84 17.07 10.74
CA LEU A 407 11.28 18.29 10.17
C LEU A 407 12.16 19.51 10.51
N PRO A 408 12.22 20.52 9.63
CA PRO A 408 12.96 21.75 9.86
C PRO A 408 12.62 22.35 11.22
N LEU A 409 13.65 22.61 12.02
CA LEU A 409 13.52 23.36 13.26
C LEU A 409 13.58 24.86 12.98
N GLN A 410 12.85 25.64 13.78
CA GLN A 410 13.03 27.08 13.79
C GLN A 410 14.40 27.41 14.37
N LYS A 411 15.21 28.23 13.69
CA LYS A 411 16.51 28.66 14.21
C LYS A 411 16.52 30.15 14.52
N GLU A 412 17.46 30.55 15.36
CA GLU A 412 17.69 31.94 15.67
C GLU A 412 18.07 32.72 14.39
N GLY A 413 17.47 33.89 14.19
CA GLY A 413 17.67 34.72 12.99
C GLY A 413 16.74 34.40 11.82
N ASP A 414 15.89 33.38 11.89
CA ASP A 414 14.83 33.17 10.91
C ASP A 414 13.77 34.27 10.98
N ALA A 415 13.48 34.90 9.84
CA ALA A 415 12.46 35.94 9.73
C ALA A 415 11.02 35.39 9.62
N ILE A 416 10.86 34.11 9.29
CA ILE A 416 9.58 33.40 9.18
C ILE A 416 9.66 32.01 9.85
N ASP A 417 8.53 31.37 10.06
CA ASP A 417 8.47 30.01 10.61
C ASP A 417 8.67 28.95 9.52
N PHE A 418 9.80 28.22 9.56
CA PHE A 418 10.07 27.16 8.59
C PHE A 418 9.49 25.79 8.98
N ARG A 419 8.97 25.62 10.20
CA ARG A 419 8.43 24.33 10.66
C ARG A 419 7.22 23.88 9.85
N GLY A 420 6.46 24.84 9.32
CA GLY A 420 5.26 24.58 8.52
C GLY A 420 5.52 24.12 7.09
N MET A 421 6.77 24.21 6.60
CA MET A 421 7.08 24.01 5.18
C MET A 421 7.02 22.55 4.72
N LEU A 422 7.00 21.62 5.68
CA LEU A 422 6.85 20.18 5.47
C LEU A 422 5.82 19.64 6.46
N HIS A 423 5.15 18.56 6.08
CA HIS A 423 4.16 17.88 6.90
C HIS A 423 4.71 16.54 7.39
N ARG A 424 4.55 16.27 8.70
CA ARG A 424 5.03 15.05 9.36
C ARG A 424 4.52 13.77 8.69
N ASP A 425 3.25 13.78 8.33
CA ASP A 425 2.60 12.62 7.75
C ASP A 425 2.80 12.49 6.24
N GLY A 426 3.59 13.37 5.60
CA GLY A 426 3.85 13.33 4.16
C GLY A 426 3.57 14.69 3.52
N SER A 427 4.59 15.24 2.86
CA SER A 427 4.54 16.56 2.25
C SER A 427 4.15 16.49 0.78
N VAL A 428 3.33 17.43 0.31
CA VAL A 428 3.08 17.64 -1.12
C VAL A 428 3.72 18.95 -1.54
N LEU A 429 4.57 18.89 -2.55
CA LEU A 429 5.20 20.04 -3.17
C LEU A 429 4.65 20.23 -4.57
N MET A 430 4.50 21.48 -5.03
CA MET A 430 4.04 21.79 -6.39
C MET A 430 4.98 22.77 -7.10
N SER A 431 5.14 22.60 -8.41
CA SER A 431 5.83 23.58 -9.26
C SER A 431 4.88 24.72 -9.61
N VAL A 432 5.34 25.96 -9.47
CA VAL A 432 4.54 27.16 -9.75
C VAL A 432 5.29 28.02 -10.76
N ASP A 433 4.57 28.43 -11.81
CA ASP A 433 5.10 29.36 -12.80
C ASP A 433 4.81 30.80 -12.41
N SER A 434 5.67 31.72 -12.84
CA SER A 434 5.52 33.16 -12.59
C SER A 434 4.19 33.72 -13.13
N ALA A 435 3.64 33.12 -14.19
CA ALA A 435 2.34 33.48 -14.72
C ALA A 435 1.18 33.25 -13.73
N MET A 436 1.27 32.21 -12.88
CA MET A 436 0.23 31.90 -11.88
C MET A 436 0.21 32.90 -10.73
N LEU A 437 1.33 33.60 -10.48
CA LEU A 437 1.42 34.63 -9.46
C LEU A 437 0.64 35.91 -9.80
N LYS A 438 0.22 36.08 -11.06
CA LYS A 438 -0.59 37.21 -11.51
C LYS A 438 -2.04 37.18 -11.00
N SER A 439 -2.49 36.03 -10.53
CA SER A 439 -3.82 35.83 -9.96
C SER A 439 -3.73 35.12 -8.61
N PRO A 440 -3.35 35.84 -7.52
CA PRO A 440 -3.03 35.22 -6.24
C PRO A 440 -4.15 34.35 -5.66
N GLU A 441 -5.40 34.78 -5.74
CA GLU A 441 -6.53 34.00 -5.22
C GLU A 441 -6.73 32.68 -5.95
N THR A 442 -6.58 32.69 -7.28
CA THR A 442 -6.64 31.47 -8.10
C THR A 442 -5.51 30.51 -7.72
N LEU A 443 -4.29 31.04 -7.54
CA LEU A 443 -3.15 30.24 -7.08
C LEU A 443 -3.41 29.62 -5.70
N TYR A 444 -3.92 30.41 -4.74
CA TYR A 444 -4.19 29.92 -3.39
C TYR A 444 -5.22 28.79 -3.39
N ARG A 445 -6.30 28.92 -4.16
CA ARG A 445 -7.30 27.85 -4.33
C ARG A 445 -6.69 26.62 -5.01
N ALA A 446 -5.87 26.80 -6.05
CA ALA A 446 -5.17 25.70 -6.70
C ALA A 446 -4.21 24.95 -5.75
N LEU A 447 -3.58 25.65 -4.81
CA LEU A 447 -2.75 25.07 -3.74
C LEU A 447 -3.57 24.48 -2.57
N ALA A 448 -4.90 24.51 -2.65
CA ALA A 448 -5.83 24.10 -1.58
C ALA A 448 -5.65 24.90 -0.28
N CYS A 449 -5.25 26.17 -0.36
CA CYS A 449 -5.33 27.07 0.78
C CYS A 449 -6.79 27.40 1.07
N LYS A 450 -7.15 27.46 2.37
CA LYS A 450 -8.40 28.10 2.78
C LYS A 450 -8.24 29.61 2.69
N MET A 451 -9.29 30.31 2.26
CA MET A 451 -9.29 31.76 2.17
C MET A 451 -10.08 32.34 3.33
N ALA A 452 -9.53 33.34 4.01
CA ALA A 452 -10.29 34.18 4.92
C ALA A 452 -9.81 35.63 4.81
N VAL A 453 -10.73 36.55 4.48
CA VAL A 453 -10.45 37.99 4.32
C VAL A 453 -9.28 38.23 3.33
N GLY A 454 -9.26 37.50 2.21
CA GLY A 454 -8.23 37.62 1.17
C GLY A 454 -6.84 37.07 1.55
N MET A 455 -6.69 36.46 2.73
CA MET A 455 -5.46 35.79 3.18
C MET A 455 -5.59 34.27 3.02
N PRO A 456 -4.55 33.58 2.50
CA PRO A 456 -4.53 32.13 2.48
C PRO A 456 -4.30 31.58 3.90
N PHE A 457 -4.68 30.33 4.15
CA PHE A 457 -4.36 29.57 5.36
C PHE A 457 -4.13 28.10 4.98
N LYS A 458 -3.21 27.44 5.68
CA LYS A 458 -2.99 26.01 5.52
C LYS A 458 -4.09 25.19 6.20
N ASP A 459 -4.49 24.15 5.52
CA ASP A 459 -5.32 23.05 5.99
C ASP A 459 -4.64 21.72 5.66
N LEU A 460 -5.25 20.61 6.07
CA LEU A 460 -4.73 19.27 5.84
C LEU A 460 -4.54 18.93 4.36
N ALA A 461 -5.30 19.53 3.43
CA ALA A 461 -5.15 19.34 2.00
C ALA A 461 -4.29 20.42 1.29
N THR A 462 -3.70 21.37 2.03
CA THR A 462 -2.88 22.43 1.45
C THR A 462 -1.48 21.93 1.10
N VAL A 463 -0.97 22.36 -0.05
CA VAL A 463 0.41 22.15 -0.49
C VAL A 463 1.40 22.74 0.52
N ASP A 464 2.47 22.02 0.83
CA ASP A 464 3.37 22.39 1.92
C ASP A 464 4.50 23.32 1.49
N SER A 465 5.00 23.14 0.27
CA SER A 465 6.03 23.99 -0.32
C SER A 465 5.85 24.07 -1.83
N ILE A 466 6.33 25.15 -2.44
CA ILE A 466 6.31 25.34 -3.89
C ILE A 466 7.72 25.46 -4.44
N LEU A 467 7.92 24.98 -5.66
CA LEU A 467 9.14 25.19 -6.45
C LEU A 467 8.86 26.28 -7.48
N LEU A 468 9.60 27.39 -7.41
CA LEU A 468 9.61 28.44 -8.42
C LEU A 468 10.90 28.36 -9.22
N ARG A 469 10.80 28.12 -10.54
CA ARG A 469 11.98 28.10 -11.43
C ARG A 469 12.59 29.50 -11.58
N GLU A 470 11.72 30.50 -11.65
CA GLU A 470 12.10 31.90 -11.77
C GLU A 470 11.30 32.74 -10.76
N PRO A 471 11.96 33.44 -9.82
CA PRO A 471 11.26 34.32 -8.91
C PRO A 471 10.78 35.59 -9.64
N PRO A 472 9.65 36.19 -9.23
CA PRO A 472 9.14 37.40 -9.85
C PRO A 472 10.15 38.56 -9.76
N ALA A 473 10.09 39.48 -10.73
CA ALA A 473 10.97 40.65 -10.78
C ALA A 473 10.83 41.51 -9.51
N ALA A 474 11.87 42.27 -9.16
CA ALA A 474 11.92 43.07 -7.92
C ALA A 474 10.81 44.14 -7.83
N ASP A 475 10.34 44.62 -8.97
CA ASP A 475 9.28 45.62 -9.14
C ASP A 475 7.87 45.02 -9.22
N ASP A 476 7.74 43.71 -9.39
CA ASP A 476 6.45 42.99 -9.33
C ASP A 476 5.99 42.82 -7.88
N LYS A 477 5.44 43.90 -7.33
CA LYS A 477 4.97 43.98 -5.95
C LYS A 477 3.83 43.01 -5.66
N GLU A 478 2.98 42.75 -6.63
CA GLU A 478 1.79 41.90 -6.45
C GLU A 478 2.19 40.43 -6.32
N ALA A 479 2.98 39.91 -7.26
CA ALA A 479 3.49 38.55 -7.20
C ALA A 479 4.35 38.30 -5.95
N ARG A 480 5.19 39.28 -5.57
CA ARG A 480 6.00 39.19 -4.35
C ARG A 480 5.18 39.23 -3.08
N LEU A 481 4.12 40.04 -3.03
CA LEU A 481 3.17 40.02 -1.92
C LEU A 481 2.45 38.66 -1.84
N ALA A 482 2.09 38.09 -2.99
CA ALA A 482 1.42 36.81 -3.04
C ALA A 482 2.29 35.68 -2.44
N LEU A 483 3.57 35.64 -2.80
CA LEU A 483 4.57 34.72 -2.24
C LEU A 483 4.82 34.95 -0.75
N ARG A 484 4.91 36.22 -0.33
CA ARG A 484 5.09 36.57 1.09
C ARG A 484 3.94 36.03 1.94
N ARG A 485 2.70 36.18 1.49
CA ARG A 485 1.52 35.65 2.19
C ARG A 485 1.57 34.13 2.33
N LEU A 486 2.04 33.41 1.30
CA LEU A 486 2.26 31.95 1.37
C LEU A 486 3.32 31.60 2.41
N GLN A 487 4.46 32.31 2.41
CA GLN A 487 5.53 32.12 3.40
C GLN A 487 5.05 32.39 4.84
N GLU A 488 4.24 33.43 5.05
CA GLU A 488 3.68 33.80 6.36
C GLU A 488 2.77 32.72 6.95
N VAL A 489 2.14 31.90 6.10
CA VAL A 489 1.31 30.76 6.53
C VAL A 489 2.04 29.42 6.50
N GLY A 490 3.37 29.47 6.35
CA GLY A 490 4.25 28.32 6.43
C GLY A 490 4.36 27.51 5.14
N VAL A 491 3.98 28.05 3.98
CA VAL A 491 4.30 27.41 2.69
C VAL A 491 5.74 27.76 2.31
N GLY A 492 6.59 26.74 2.17
CA GLY A 492 7.98 26.95 1.77
C GLY A 492 8.08 27.38 0.30
N VAL A 493 9.06 28.21 -0.03
CA VAL A 493 9.30 28.68 -1.41
C VAL A 493 10.72 28.31 -1.80
N LEU A 494 10.85 27.27 -2.62
CA LEU A 494 12.12 26.78 -3.15
C LEU A 494 12.42 27.48 -4.48
N VAL A 495 13.67 27.92 -4.64
CA VAL A 495 14.14 28.60 -5.86
C VAL A 495 15.54 28.09 -6.21
N PRO A 496 15.84 27.69 -7.46
CA PRO A 496 17.20 27.39 -7.89
C PRO A 496 18.17 28.52 -7.53
N VAL A 497 19.36 28.17 -7.02
CA VAL A 497 20.32 29.14 -6.47
C VAL A 497 20.74 30.21 -7.49
N GLU A 498 20.84 29.86 -8.77
CA GLU A 498 21.19 30.77 -9.85
C GLU A 498 20.08 31.79 -10.10
N ALA A 499 18.84 31.33 -10.16
CA ALA A 499 17.67 32.19 -10.33
C ALA A 499 17.49 33.15 -9.15
N LEU A 500 17.77 32.66 -7.93
CA LEU A 500 17.72 33.48 -6.72
C LEU A 500 18.85 34.51 -6.66
N SER A 501 20.03 34.17 -7.20
CA SER A 501 21.15 35.12 -7.33
C SER A 501 20.83 36.23 -8.34
N ALA A 502 20.12 35.90 -9.43
CA ALA A 502 19.70 36.86 -10.44
C ALA A 502 18.56 37.77 -9.96
N SER A 503 17.60 37.25 -9.21
CA SER A 503 16.47 38.00 -8.67
C SER A 503 16.21 37.57 -7.21
N PRO A 504 16.83 38.28 -6.24
CA PRO A 504 16.67 37.99 -4.82
C PRO A 504 15.21 37.96 -4.36
N LEU A 505 14.83 36.89 -3.66
CA LEU A 505 13.51 36.73 -3.06
C LEU A 505 13.68 36.46 -1.55
N PRO A 506 13.21 37.37 -0.68
CA PRO A 506 13.34 37.19 0.77
C PRO A 506 12.74 35.88 1.28
N ASN A 507 13.41 35.27 2.26
CA ASN A 507 13.02 34.04 2.94
C ASN A 507 12.88 32.80 2.02
N ALA A 508 13.41 32.86 0.80
CA ALA A 508 13.43 31.73 -0.09
C ALA A 508 14.38 30.64 0.42
N VAL A 509 14.13 29.41 -0.01
CA VAL A 509 15.00 28.25 0.22
C VAL A 509 15.78 28.04 -1.07
N ALA A 510 17.09 28.27 -1.02
CA ALA A 510 17.96 28.05 -2.17
C ALA A 510 18.04 26.55 -2.48
N LEU A 511 17.61 26.14 -3.67
CA LEU A 511 17.79 24.78 -4.16
C LEU A 511 19.15 24.70 -4.85
N ILE A 512 20.06 23.92 -4.27
CA ILE A 512 21.41 23.68 -4.79
C ILE A 512 21.58 22.22 -5.21
N THR A 513 22.48 21.95 -6.16
CA THR A 513 22.90 20.58 -6.49
C THR A 513 23.86 20.02 -5.44
N LEU A 514 24.04 18.70 -5.42
CA LEU A 514 25.07 18.07 -4.58
C LEU A 514 26.48 18.60 -4.91
N GLU A 515 26.77 18.83 -6.18
CA GLU A 515 28.07 19.38 -6.61
C GLU A 515 28.29 20.80 -6.08
N GLN A 516 27.25 21.64 -6.08
CA GLN A 516 27.32 22.96 -5.47
C GLN A 516 27.48 22.89 -3.95
N ALA A 517 26.84 21.92 -3.30
CA ALA A 517 27.03 21.66 -1.88
C ALA A 517 28.49 21.28 -1.57
N LYS A 518 29.09 20.38 -2.38
CA LYS A 518 30.52 20.00 -2.31
C LYS A 518 31.45 21.21 -2.44
N LEU A 519 31.15 22.10 -3.37
CA LEU A 519 31.89 23.35 -3.60
C LEU A 519 31.64 24.43 -2.53
N GLY A 520 30.79 24.16 -1.54
CA GLY A 520 30.56 25.05 -0.39
C GLY A 520 29.51 26.14 -0.61
N ALA A 521 28.64 26.03 -1.62
CA ALA A 521 27.57 27.01 -1.89
C ALA A 521 26.63 27.23 -0.67
N HIS A 522 26.42 26.18 0.13
CA HIS A 522 25.61 26.23 1.36
C HIS A 522 26.19 27.18 2.44
N LYS A 523 27.49 27.52 2.39
CA LYS A 523 28.15 28.41 3.37
C LYS A 523 27.89 29.89 3.09
N HIS A 524 27.61 30.24 1.84
CA HIS A 524 27.39 31.62 1.40
C HIS A 524 26.19 31.65 0.46
N LEU A 525 25.00 31.62 1.04
CA LEU A 525 23.75 31.67 0.28
C LEU A 525 23.56 33.06 -0.37
N PRO A 526 22.95 33.13 -1.57
CA PRO A 526 22.69 34.40 -2.25
C PRO A 526 21.69 35.26 -1.46
N GLN A 527 21.66 36.57 -1.77
CA GLN A 527 20.73 37.49 -1.14
C GLN A 527 19.28 36.99 -1.28
N GLY A 528 18.52 37.05 -0.18
CA GLY A 528 17.13 36.58 -0.11
C GLY A 528 16.98 35.13 0.36
N ALA A 529 17.99 34.28 0.13
CA ALA A 529 17.99 32.91 0.66
C ALA A 529 18.14 32.92 2.19
N ALA A 530 17.18 32.30 2.89
CA ALA A 530 17.26 32.10 4.34
C ALA A 530 17.77 30.70 4.69
N ARG A 531 17.45 29.72 3.85
CA ARG A 531 17.76 28.30 4.04
C ARG A 531 18.14 27.67 2.69
N PHE A 532 18.54 26.41 2.70
CA PHE A 532 18.84 25.68 1.47
C PHE A 532 18.32 24.25 1.50
N ALA A 533 18.02 23.72 0.32
CA ALA A 533 17.68 22.33 0.04
C ALA A 533 18.65 21.79 -1.01
N VAL A 534 18.86 20.47 -1.02
CA VAL A 534 19.79 19.82 -1.97
C VAL A 534 19.02 18.92 -2.92
N THR A 535 19.23 19.06 -4.23
CA THR A 535 18.72 18.12 -5.23
C THR A 535 19.75 17.04 -5.54
N LEU A 536 19.27 15.80 -5.66
CA LEU A 536 20.04 14.59 -5.93
C LEU A 536 19.52 13.91 -7.20
N GLN A 537 20.40 13.31 -7.99
CA GLN A 537 20.11 12.66 -9.28
C GLN A 537 19.95 11.13 -9.19
N GLY A 538 20.39 10.51 -8.08
CA GLY A 538 20.26 9.09 -7.78
C GLY A 538 21.37 8.21 -8.33
N ASP A 539 22.21 8.72 -9.23
CA ASP A 539 23.38 8.07 -9.81
C ASP A 539 24.71 8.50 -9.17
N GLU A 540 24.69 9.37 -8.16
CA GLU A 540 25.91 9.86 -7.52
C GLU A 540 26.68 8.75 -6.82
N ALA A 541 28.01 8.79 -6.90
CA ALA A 541 28.86 7.83 -6.19
C ALA A 541 28.80 8.02 -4.67
N GLU A 542 29.15 6.98 -3.90
CA GLU A 542 29.12 7.06 -2.44
C GLU A 542 30.04 8.17 -1.90
N GLU A 543 31.19 8.39 -2.54
CA GLU A 543 32.13 9.47 -2.21
C GLU A 543 31.53 10.86 -2.40
N GLU A 544 30.60 11.02 -3.33
CA GLU A 544 29.90 12.29 -3.57
C GLU A 544 28.82 12.52 -2.52
N LEU A 545 28.08 11.46 -2.17
CA LEU A 545 27.05 11.51 -1.12
C LEU A 545 27.63 11.86 0.25
N GLN A 546 28.93 11.62 0.50
CA GLN A 546 29.62 12.08 1.72
C GLN A 546 29.51 13.58 1.95
N ALA A 547 29.28 14.37 0.90
CA ALA A 547 29.05 15.81 1.04
C ALA A 547 27.76 16.13 1.81
N LEU A 548 26.82 15.19 1.95
CA LEU A 548 25.61 15.35 2.75
C LEU A 548 25.86 15.25 4.26
N VAL A 549 26.96 14.61 4.68
CA VAL A 549 27.26 14.41 6.10
C VAL A 549 27.51 15.76 6.78
N GLY A 550 26.70 16.07 7.78
CA GLY A 550 26.78 17.33 8.52
C GLY A 550 26.16 18.54 7.80
N LEU A 551 25.51 18.35 6.65
CA LEU A 551 24.71 19.43 6.04
C LEU A 551 23.43 19.68 6.82
N ASP A 552 23.13 20.95 6.99
CA ASP A 552 21.94 21.44 7.66
C ASP A 552 20.88 21.91 6.64
N ALA A 553 20.67 21.08 5.62
CA ALA A 553 19.66 21.29 4.58
C ALA A 553 18.25 21.07 5.16
N VAL A 554 17.27 21.87 4.72
CA VAL A 554 15.87 21.72 5.19
C VAL A 554 15.18 20.49 4.60
N MET A 555 15.60 20.07 3.41
CA MET A 555 15.15 18.85 2.74
C MET A 555 16.12 18.44 1.62
N LEU A 556 16.01 17.19 1.21
CA LEU A 556 16.63 16.63 0.01
C LEU A 556 15.55 16.36 -1.04
N LEU A 557 15.79 16.72 -2.30
CA LEU A 557 14.94 16.38 -3.44
C LEU A 557 15.58 15.22 -4.20
N ALA A 558 14.97 14.03 -4.14
CA ALA A 558 15.39 12.88 -4.91
C ALA A 558 14.84 12.98 -6.34
N HIS A 559 15.56 13.72 -7.19
CA HIS A 559 15.24 13.96 -8.59
C HIS A 559 15.98 12.99 -9.50
N VAL A 560 15.53 11.73 -9.52
CA VAL A 560 16.03 10.79 -10.53
C VAL A 560 15.47 11.20 -11.90
N PRO A 561 16.29 11.61 -12.87
CA PRO A 561 15.80 12.18 -14.12
C PRO A 561 14.95 11.17 -14.90
N PRO A 562 13.93 11.63 -15.66
CA PRO A 562 13.17 10.76 -16.53
C PRO A 562 14.11 10.10 -17.54
N GLN A 563 13.90 8.81 -17.69
CA GLN A 563 14.84 7.92 -18.36
C GLN A 563 14.48 7.81 -19.84
N ALA A 564 15.49 7.95 -20.71
CA ALA A 564 15.36 7.52 -22.09
C ALA A 564 14.95 6.04 -22.14
N GLU A 565 14.39 5.61 -23.26
CA GLU A 565 13.83 4.27 -23.43
C GLU A 565 14.79 3.11 -23.12
N ASP A 566 16.09 3.36 -23.26
CA ASP A 566 17.23 2.46 -23.10
C ASP A 566 18.01 2.64 -21.79
N CYS A 567 17.63 3.61 -20.96
CA CYS A 567 18.33 3.88 -19.71
C CYS A 567 18.07 2.77 -18.67
N THR A 568 19.17 2.31 -18.04
CA THR A 568 19.19 1.22 -17.06
C THR A 568 19.09 1.70 -15.62
N LEU A 569 19.16 3.01 -15.36
CA LEU A 569 18.97 3.53 -14.01
C LEU A 569 17.56 3.14 -13.52
N SER A 570 17.35 2.93 -12.23
CA SER A 570 16.00 2.74 -11.66
C SER A 570 15.78 3.70 -10.50
N ARG A 571 14.68 4.47 -10.52
CA ARG A 571 14.33 5.36 -9.41
C ARG A 571 14.22 4.61 -8.09
N VAL A 572 13.56 3.44 -8.10
CA VAL A 572 13.34 2.65 -6.87
C VAL A 572 14.67 2.19 -6.29
N HIS A 573 15.54 1.61 -7.11
CA HIS A 573 16.82 1.07 -6.64
C HIS A 573 17.81 2.18 -6.27
N ALA A 574 17.88 3.26 -7.05
CA ALA A 574 18.67 4.45 -6.74
C ALA A 574 18.25 5.09 -5.42
N SER A 575 16.95 5.22 -5.19
CA SER A 575 16.43 5.78 -3.95
C SER A 575 16.71 4.85 -2.77
N ARG A 576 16.51 3.54 -2.88
CA ARG A 576 16.88 2.58 -1.81
C ARG A 576 18.36 2.68 -1.44
N ARG A 577 19.26 2.78 -2.43
CA ARG A 577 20.70 3.01 -2.23
C ARG A 577 20.96 4.32 -1.49
N LEU A 578 20.30 5.41 -1.89
CA LEU A 578 20.39 6.69 -1.20
C LEU A 578 19.92 6.57 0.26
N PHE A 579 18.77 5.95 0.53
CA PHE A 579 18.27 5.80 1.90
C PHE A 579 19.17 4.93 2.77
N GLU A 580 19.76 3.87 2.21
CA GLU A 580 20.76 3.05 2.90
C GLU A 580 21.98 3.89 3.31
N PHE A 581 22.48 4.75 2.41
CA PHE A 581 23.54 5.71 2.72
C PHE A 581 23.12 6.69 3.83
N LEU A 582 21.93 7.29 3.73
CA LEU A 582 21.41 8.23 4.72
C LEU A 582 21.28 7.58 6.11
N GLN A 583 20.78 6.34 6.18
CA GLN A 583 20.61 5.61 7.44
C GLN A 583 21.95 5.22 8.06
N THR A 584 22.88 4.71 7.24
CA THR A 584 24.25 4.38 7.70
C THR A 584 24.96 5.57 8.30
N ASN A 585 24.75 6.76 7.74
CA ASN A 585 25.39 8.00 8.20
C ASN A 585 24.53 8.83 9.18
N ASN A 586 23.43 8.27 9.69
CA ASN A 586 22.49 8.93 10.62
C ASN A 586 21.95 10.28 10.10
N ILE A 587 21.78 10.42 8.79
CA ILE A 587 21.22 11.62 8.16
C ILE A 587 19.69 11.55 8.22
N THR A 588 19.11 12.40 9.05
CA THR A 588 17.67 12.49 9.29
C THR A 588 16.97 13.53 8.42
N THR A 589 17.67 14.19 7.50
CA THR A 589 17.07 15.20 6.62
C THR A 589 15.87 14.62 5.84
N PRO A 590 14.72 15.32 5.78
CA PRO A 590 13.55 14.86 5.03
C PRO A 590 13.86 14.70 3.55
N VAL A 591 13.31 13.66 2.92
CA VAL A 591 13.53 13.36 1.49
C VAL A 591 12.21 13.45 0.73
N ILE A 592 12.15 14.31 -0.27
CA ILE A 592 11.00 14.48 -1.16
C ILE A 592 11.29 13.80 -2.48
N HIS A 593 10.42 12.87 -2.90
CA HIS A 593 10.52 12.23 -4.21
C HIS A 593 10.10 13.20 -5.30
N HIS A 594 11.04 13.63 -6.14
CA HIS A 594 10.78 14.56 -7.22
C HIS A 594 10.74 13.83 -8.56
N ILE A 595 9.54 13.73 -9.13
CA ILE A 595 9.31 13.10 -10.43
C ILE A 595 8.89 14.17 -11.43
N ARG A 596 9.61 14.21 -12.57
CA ARG A 596 9.22 15.01 -13.72
C ARG A 596 8.87 14.09 -14.88
N PHE A 597 7.61 14.11 -15.29
CA PHE A 597 7.11 13.35 -16.43
C PHE A 597 7.44 14.04 -17.75
N PRO A 598 7.73 13.26 -18.81
CA PRO A 598 7.82 13.79 -20.17
C PRO A 598 6.55 14.53 -20.59
N ASP A 599 6.69 15.43 -21.57
CA ASP A 599 5.52 16.08 -22.16
C ASP A 599 4.65 15.06 -22.90
N GLY A 600 3.33 15.22 -22.82
CA GLY A 600 2.36 14.31 -23.43
C GLY A 600 2.11 12.98 -22.70
N THR A 601 2.69 12.72 -21.51
CA THR A 601 2.34 11.56 -20.68
C THR A 601 0.84 11.57 -20.36
N SER A 602 0.13 10.45 -20.49
CA SER A 602 -1.30 10.37 -20.19
C SER A 602 -1.58 10.45 -18.68
N LYS A 603 -2.83 10.75 -18.28
CA LYS A 603 -3.21 10.75 -16.86
C LYS A 603 -3.03 9.37 -16.21
N ASP A 604 -3.46 8.32 -16.91
CA ASP A 604 -3.36 6.95 -16.42
C ASP A 604 -1.89 6.52 -16.28
N ASP A 605 -1.05 6.78 -17.28
CA ASP A 605 0.39 6.47 -17.19
C ASP A 605 1.06 7.21 -16.03
N LEU A 606 0.72 8.48 -15.82
CA LEU A 606 1.24 9.26 -14.71
C LEU A 606 0.84 8.65 -13.36
N VAL A 607 -0.43 8.30 -13.17
CA VAL A 607 -0.94 7.67 -11.95
C VAL A 607 -0.24 6.32 -11.72
N LEU A 608 -0.17 5.47 -12.75
CA LEU A 608 0.42 4.14 -12.65
C LEU A 608 1.93 4.18 -12.40
N GLN A 609 2.66 5.01 -13.14
CA GLN A 609 4.11 5.12 -12.99
C GLN A 609 4.50 5.77 -11.66
N SER A 610 3.82 6.86 -11.27
CA SER A 610 4.10 7.54 -10.01
C SER A 610 3.85 6.62 -8.80
N GLY A 611 2.78 5.83 -8.83
CA GLY A 611 2.49 4.80 -7.82
C GLY A 611 3.52 3.67 -7.81
N ALA A 612 3.93 3.17 -8.98
CA ALA A 612 4.91 2.10 -9.10
C ALA A 612 6.36 2.53 -8.77
N GLU A 613 6.64 3.84 -8.73
CA GLU A 613 7.96 4.39 -8.42
C GLU A 613 8.01 5.04 -7.02
N ALA A 614 7.46 6.25 -6.85
CA ALA A 614 7.48 6.92 -5.54
C ALA A 614 6.57 6.18 -4.55
N GLY A 615 5.38 5.75 -4.98
CA GLY A 615 4.48 4.98 -4.13
C GLY A 615 5.12 3.70 -3.58
N ALA A 616 5.91 3.00 -4.42
CA ALA A 616 6.69 1.82 -4.01
C ALA A 616 7.73 2.12 -2.91
N LEU A 617 8.37 3.28 -2.96
CA LEU A 617 9.32 3.72 -1.93
C LEU A 617 8.61 4.16 -0.65
N LEU A 618 7.47 4.83 -0.78
CA LEU A 618 6.68 5.27 0.36
C LEU A 618 6.08 4.09 1.16
N VAL A 619 5.63 3.02 0.49
CA VAL A 619 5.20 1.79 1.20
C VAL A 619 6.36 1.00 1.80
N ASP A 620 7.59 1.25 1.34
CA ASP A 620 8.81 0.76 1.99
C ASP A 620 9.20 1.61 3.21
N GLY A 621 8.44 2.67 3.52
CA GLY A 621 8.75 3.62 4.58
C GLY A 621 9.88 4.59 4.23
N LEU A 622 10.22 4.71 2.94
CA LEU A 622 11.34 5.50 2.43
C LEU A 622 10.83 6.78 1.75
N GLY A 623 10.87 7.89 2.48
CA GLY A 623 10.55 9.23 1.98
C GLY A 623 9.51 9.96 2.83
N ASP A 624 9.48 11.27 2.65
CA ASP A 624 8.73 12.22 3.49
C ASP A 624 7.75 13.07 2.68
N GLY A 625 7.67 12.86 1.35
CA GLY A 625 6.74 13.57 0.48
C GLY A 625 7.03 13.39 -1.00
N VAL A 626 6.26 14.09 -1.83
CA VAL A 626 6.35 14.02 -3.30
C VAL A 626 6.25 15.41 -3.94
N LEU A 627 6.94 15.57 -5.07
CA LEU A 627 6.80 16.65 -6.04
C LEU A 627 6.61 16.01 -7.42
N LEU A 628 5.40 16.10 -7.96
CA LEU A 628 5.10 15.63 -9.32
C LEU A 628 5.03 16.82 -10.27
N GLU A 629 5.77 16.75 -11.38
CA GLU A 629 5.72 17.73 -12.46
C GLU A 629 5.33 17.04 -13.76
N ALA A 630 4.27 17.49 -14.40
CA ALA A 630 3.90 17.05 -15.75
C ALA A 630 3.36 18.24 -16.56
N PRO A 631 4.08 18.76 -17.56
CA PRO A 631 3.71 19.99 -18.26
C PRO A 631 2.34 19.94 -18.95
N ALA A 632 1.89 18.76 -19.37
CA ALA A 632 0.64 18.57 -20.09
C ALA A 632 -0.62 18.58 -19.20
N HIS A 633 -0.47 18.60 -17.88
CA HIS A 633 -1.59 18.48 -16.94
C HIS A 633 -1.70 19.67 -15.99
N ASP A 634 -2.92 19.95 -15.56
CA ASP A 634 -3.19 21.02 -14.60
C ASP A 634 -2.69 20.69 -13.18
N MET A 635 -2.51 21.75 -12.38
CA MET A 635 -2.04 21.65 -11.00
C MET A 635 -3.01 20.90 -10.10
N GLU A 636 -4.31 20.97 -10.36
CA GLU A 636 -5.32 20.33 -9.52
C GLU A 636 -5.19 18.81 -9.61
N PHE A 637 -5.08 18.27 -10.83
CA PHE A 637 -4.83 16.85 -11.08
C PHE A 637 -3.54 16.37 -10.42
N LEU A 638 -2.42 17.12 -10.58
CA LEU A 638 -1.13 16.75 -9.98
C LEU A 638 -1.19 16.77 -8.44
N ARG A 639 -1.86 17.76 -7.86
CA ARG A 639 -2.07 17.87 -6.41
C ARG A 639 -2.92 16.72 -5.90
N ASN A 640 -4.05 16.44 -6.55
CA ASN A 640 -4.98 15.37 -6.17
C ASN A 640 -4.30 14.00 -6.28
N THR A 641 -3.52 13.77 -7.36
CA THR A 641 -2.69 12.57 -7.54
C THR A 641 -1.65 12.42 -6.43
N SER A 642 -0.97 13.51 -6.07
CA SER A 642 0.04 13.51 -5.00
C SER A 642 -0.56 13.14 -3.63
N PHE A 643 -1.69 13.74 -3.25
CA PHE A 643 -2.38 13.38 -2.01
C PHE A 643 -2.99 11.97 -2.06
N GLY A 644 -3.55 11.57 -3.20
CA GLY A 644 -4.06 10.21 -3.42
C GLY A 644 -2.96 9.15 -3.24
N MET A 645 -1.74 9.43 -3.71
CA MET A 645 -0.58 8.58 -3.48
C MET A 645 -0.23 8.48 -1.99
N LEU A 646 -0.08 9.62 -1.30
CA LEU A 646 0.22 9.61 0.14
C LEU A 646 -0.85 8.86 0.95
N GLN A 647 -2.13 9.03 0.61
CA GLN A 647 -3.23 8.31 1.25
C GLN A 647 -3.16 6.80 0.95
N GLY A 648 -2.89 6.42 -0.30
CA GLY A 648 -2.71 5.02 -0.70
C GLY A 648 -1.52 4.33 -0.02
N CYS A 649 -0.48 5.09 0.32
CA CYS A 649 0.70 4.65 1.08
C CYS A 649 0.51 4.68 2.61
N ARG A 650 -0.70 4.98 3.12
CA ARG A 650 -1.01 5.09 4.56
C ARG A 650 -0.23 6.20 5.28
N MET A 651 0.02 7.30 4.56
CA MET A 651 0.79 8.43 5.07
C MET A 651 -0.13 9.57 5.50
N ARG A 652 -0.65 10.38 4.56
CA ARG A 652 -1.50 11.54 4.84
C ARG A 652 -2.87 11.36 4.22
N ASN A 653 -3.90 11.41 5.05
CA ASN A 653 -5.30 11.29 4.63
C ASN A 653 -5.92 12.68 4.55
N THR A 654 -6.29 13.14 3.35
CA THR A 654 -6.86 14.48 3.15
C THR A 654 -8.37 14.49 2.90
N LYS A 655 -8.92 13.33 2.55
CA LYS A 655 -10.34 13.10 2.30
C LYS A 655 -10.75 11.79 2.97
N THR A 656 -12.05 11.50 2.93
CA THR A 656 -12.55 10.18 3.33
C THR A 656 -11.96 9.09 2.44
N GLU A 657 -11.59 7.98 3.06
CA GLU A 657 -11.17 6.79 2.32
C GLU A 657 -12.37 5.89 2.05
N PHE A 658 -12.51 5.47 0.80
CA PHE A 658 -13.54 4.52 0.39
C PHE A 658 -12.87 3.18 0.07
N VAL A 659 -13.28 2.13 0.77
CA VAL A 659 -12.83 0.76 0.55
C VAL A 659 -13.99 -0.01 -0.07
N SER A 660 -14.09 0.02 -1.40
CA SER A 660 -15.18 -0.64 -2.13
C SER A 660 -14.72 -1.96 -2.74
N CYS A 661 -15.52 -3.02 -2.62
CA CYS A 661 -15.19 -4.27 -3.29
C CYS A 661 -15.25 -4.12 -4.81
N PRO A 662 -14.48 -4.91 -5.59
CA PRO A 662 -14.78 -5.06 -7.00
C PRO A 662 -16.17 -5.68 -7.09
N SER A 663 -16.97 -5.20 -8.03
CA SER A 663 -18.25 -5.82 -8.33
C SER A 663 -18.01 -7.27 -8.76
N CYS A 664 -18.98 -8.15 -8.47
CA CYS A 664 -18.94 -9.55 -8.88
C CYS A 664 -20.36 -10.10 -8.98
N GLY A 665 -20.55 -11.31 -9.51
CA GLY A 665 -21.87 -11.96 -9.60
C GLY A 665 -22.62 -12.21 -8.28
N ARG A 666 -22.04 -11.83 -7.13
CA ARG A 666 -22.67 -11.89 -5.79
C ARG A 666 -23.24 -10.55 -5.33
N THR A 667 -22.89 -9.48 -6.02
CA THR A 667 -23.25 -8.11 -5.68
C THR A 667 -24.78 -7.95 -5.67
N LEU A 668 -25.31 -7.35 -4.60
CA LEU A 668 -26.76 -7.23 -4.37
C LEU A 668 -27.36 -5.88 -4.80
N PHE A 669 -26.53 -4.94 -5.26
CA PHE A 669 -26.91 -3.59 -5.65
C PHE A 669 -25.87 -2.97 -6.58
N ASP A 670 -26.19 -1.88 -7.25
CA ASP A 670 -25.20 -1.16 -8.06
C ASP A 670 -24.17 -0.48 -7.14
N LEU A 671 -22.94 -1.03 -7.10
CA LEU A 671 -21.90 -0.47 -6.24
C LEU A 671 -21.48 0.92 -6.68
N GLN A 672 -21.50 1.23 -7.97
CA GLN A 672 -21.02 2.51 -8.47
C GLN A 672 -21.99 3.62 -8.06
N GLU A 673 -23.29 3.40 -8.28
CA GLU A 673 -24.33 4.35 -7.86
C GLU A 673 -24.32 4.58 -6.35
N VAL A 674 -24.26 3.51 -5.55
CA VAL A 674 -24.22 3.61 -4.08
C VAL A 674 -22.93 4.27 -3.60
N THR A 675 -21.79 3.93 -4.20
CA THR A 675 -20.51 4.56 -3.85
C THR A 675 -20.54 6.04 -4.15
N ALA A 676 -21.02 6.44 -5.32
CA ALA A 676 -21.19 7.85 -5.68
C ALA A 676 -22.09 8.59 -4.68
N SER A 677 -23.24 8.02 -4.30
CA SER A 677 -24.15 8.61 -3.32
C SER A 677 -23.51 8.81 -1.93
N ILE A 678 -22.74 7.82 -1.46
CA ILE A 678 -22.03 7.93 -0.19
C ILE A 678 -20.92 9.00 -0.30
N ARG A 679 -20.13 8.99 -1.39
CA ARG A 679 -19.02 9.93 -1.62
C ARG A 679 -19.50 11.38 -1.64
N GLU A 680 -20.60 11.67 -2.33
CA GLU A 680 -21.20 13.01 -2.40
C GLU A 680 -21.45 13.57 -1.00
N ARG A 681 -21.89 12.72 -0.07
CA ARG A 681 -22.27 13.13 1.28
C ARG A 681 -21.15 13.09 2.29
N THR A 682 -20.12 12.27 2.09
CA THR A 682 -19.12 12.03 3.12
C THR A 682 -17.69 12.37 2.73
N SER A 683 -17.37 12.65 1.46
CA SER A 683 -15.98 12.82 0.97
C SER A 683 -15.12 13.85 1.74
N HIS A 684 -15.75 14.85 2.34
CA HIS A 684 -15.13 15.93 3.10
C HIS A 684 -14.66 15.54 4.51
N LEU A 685 -14.80 14.27 4.92
CA LEU A 685 -14.44 13.81 6.27
C LEU A 685 -13.01 13.22 6.28
N PRO A 686 -11.96 14.00 6.56
CA PRO A 686 -10.59 13.48 6.62
C PRO A 686 -10.45 12.47 7.75
N GLY A 687 -9.69 11.40 7.47
CA GLY A 687 -9.41 10.37 8.47
C GLY A 687 -10.61 9.49 8.82
N VAL A 688 -11.69 9.51 8.05
CA VAL A 688 -12.77 8.52 8.11
C VAL A 688 -12.59 7.52 6.97
N ALA A 689 -12.59 6.23 7.29
CA ALA A 689 -12.59 5.14 6.32
C ALA A 689 -13.96 4.45 6.27
N ILE A 690 -14.56 4.39 5.09
CA ILE A 690 -15.88 3.78 4.84
C ILE A 690 -15.72 2.62 3.87
N ALA A 691 -16.08 1.42 4.32
CA ALA A 691 -16.13 0.23 3.48
C ALA A 691 -17.50 0.07 2.82
N ILE A 692 -17.53 -0.21 1.51
CA ILE A 692 -18.75 -0.37 0.73
C ILE A 692 -18.71 -1.73 0.03
N MET A 693 -19.53 -2.66 0.50
CA MET A 693 -19.41 -4.08 0.15
C MET A 693 -20.70 -4.59 -0.47
N GLY A 694 -20.61 -5.12 -1.69
CA GLY A 694 -21.76 -5.63 -2.45
C GLY A 694 -22.45 -6.85 -1.82
N CYS A 695 -21.78 -7.58 -0.94
CA CYS A 695 -22.32 -8.77 -0.28
C CYS A 695 -21.68 -9.06 1.07
N ILE A 696 -22.38 -9.84 1.89
CA ILE A 696 -21.94 -10.26 3.22
C ILE A 696 -20.74 -11.23 3.22
N VAL A 697 -20.36 -11.82 2.08
CA VAL A 697 -19.41 -12.96 2.05
C VAL A 697 -18.00 -12.55 2.47
N ASN A 698 -17.38 -11.65 1.70
CA ASN A 698 -16.05 -11.12 2.03
C ASN A 698 -16.15 -9.77 2.75
N GLY A 699 -17.32 -9.10 2.70
CA GLY A 699 -17.49 -7.73 3.19
C GLY A 699 -16.99 -7.50 4.63
N PRO A 700 -17.47 -8.23 5.64
CA PRO A 700 -17.05 -8.04 7.03
C PRO A 700 -15.57 -8.29 7.32
N GLY A 701 -14.94 -9.14 6.53
CA GLY A 701 -13.51 -9.41 6.63
C GLY A 701 -12.67 -8.31 6.01
N GLU A 702 -12.98 -7.96 4.76
CA GLU A 702 -12.20 -6.99 3.97
C GLU A 702 -12.36 -5.55 4.48
N MET A 703 -13.38 -5.28 5.31
CA MET A 703 -13.55 -3.99 6.00
C MET A 703 -12.88 -3.88 7.37
N ALA A 704 -12.05 -4.85 7.76
CA ALA A 704 -11.39 -4.87 9.07
C ALA A 704 -10.68 -3.55 9.44
N ASP A 705 -10.16 -2.85 8.43
CA ASP A 705 -9.40 -1.60 8.56
C ASP A 705 -10.27 -0.33 8.36
N ALA A 706 -11.58 -0.46 8.15
CA ALA A 706 -12.50 0.66 7.98
C ALA A 706 -13.17 1.05 9.31
N ASP A 707 -13.48 2.33 9.48
CA ASP A 707 -14.22 2.83 10.64
C ASP A 707 -15.70 2.42 10.56
N PHE A 708 -16.29 2.53 9.37
CA PHE A 708 -17.70 2.25 9.12
C PHE A 708 -17.86 1.33 7.91
N GLY A 709 -18.90 0.49 7.93
CA GLY A 709 -19.22 -0.42 6.83
C GLY A 709 -20.65 -0.27 6.35
N TYR A 710 -20.81 -0.31 5.03
CA TYR A 710 -22.07 -0.39 4.30
C TYR A 710 -22.08 -1.71 3.51
N VAL A 711 -22.87 -2.70 3.94
CA VAL A 711 -22.82 -4.06 3.37
C VAL A 711 -24.18 -4.53 2.90
N GLY A 712 -24.22 -5.09 1.70
CA GLY A 712 -25.40 -5.80 1.20
C GLY A 712 -25.68 -7.07 2.01
N GLY A 713 -26.71 -7.01 2.86
CA GLY A 713 -27.14 -8.14 3.69
C GLY A 713 -28.10 -9.08 2.95
N ALA A 714 -29.07 -8.49 2.21
CA ALA A 714 -30.02 -9.19 1.36
C ALA A 714 -30.48 -8.28 0.21
N PRO A 715 -31.14 -8.79 -0.86
CA PRO A 715 -31.66 -7.94 -1.93
C PRO A 715 -32.49 -6.77 -1.39
N GLY A 716 -32.12 -5.53 -1.75
CA GLY A 716 -32.76 -4.29 -1.29
C GLY A 716 -32.51 -3.92 0.18
N LYS A 717 -31.60 -4.61 0.89
CA LYS A 717 -31.36 -4.48 2.32
C LYS A 717 -29.88 -4.33 2.67
N ILE A 718 -29.59 -3.36 3.53
CA ILE A 718 -28.23 -2.99 3.95
C ILE A 718 -28.05 -3.22 5.45
N ASP A 719 -26.88 -3.73 5.81
CA ASP A 719 -26.40 -3.81 7.17
C ASP A 719 -25.28 -2.78 7.36
N LEU A 720 -25.33 -2.03 8.47
CA LEU A 720 -24.31 -1.05 8.83
C LEU A 720 -23.41 -1.57 9.94
N TYR A 721 -22.12 -1.21 9.84
CA TYR A 721 -21.06 -1.68 10.72
C TYR A 721 -20.26 -0.52 11.31
N VAL A 722 -19.72 -0.74 12.51
CA VAL A 722 -18.66 0.06 13.12
C VAL A 722 -17.49 -0.88 13.40
N GLY A 723 -16.36 -0.66 12.72
CA GLY A 723 -15.31 -1.65 12.61
C GLY A 723 -15.86 -3.01 12.13
N LYS A 724 -15.68 -4.06 12.93
CA LYS A 724 -16.16 -5.42 12.63
C LYS A 724 -17.56 -5.72 13.16
N GLU A 725 -18.16 -4.82 13.96
CA GLU A 725 -19.44 -5.06 14.63
C GLU A 725 -20.64 -4.57 13.80
N VAL A 726 -21.64 -5.44 13.64
CA VAL A 726 -22.91 -5.05 13.00
C VAL A 726 -23.73 -4.25 14.00
N VAL A 727 -24.01 -2.99 13.71
CA VAL A 727 -24.77 -2.09 14.60
C VAL A 727 -26.23 -1.94 14.17
N GLN A 728 -26.52 -2.06 12.88
CA GLN A 728 -27.88 -1.99 12.32
C GLN A 728 -28.03 -3.00 11.19
N ARG A 729 -29.20 -3.65 11.10
CA ARG A 729 -29.47 -4.71 10.12
C ARG A 729 -30.73 -4.46 9.32
N GLY A 730 -30.74 -4.88 8.06
CA GLY A 730 -31.93 -4.94 7.23
C GLY A 730 -32.54 -3.57 6.92
N ILE A 731 -31.70 -2.53 6.85
CA ILE A 731 -32.12 -1.17 6.50
C ILE A 731 -32.56 -1.17 5.03
N PRO A 732 -33.73 -0.61 4.67
CA PRO A 732 -34.07 -0.36 3.28
C PRO A 732 -32.97 0.44 2.58
N MET A 733 -32.56 0.04 1.38
CA MET A 733 -31.45 0.66 0.66
C MET A 733 -31.62 2.17 0.46
N GLU A 734 -32.85 2.62 0.21
CA GLU A 734 -33.24 4.03 0.02
C GLU A 734 -32.93 4.90 1.26
N GLU A 735 -32.97 4.30 2.46
CA GLU A 735 -32.73 5.00 3.74
C GLU A 735 -31.30 4.78 4.27
N ALA A 736 -30.55 3.84 3.67
CA ALA A 736 -29.31 3.34 4.24
C ALA A 736 -28.19 4.39 4.25
N THR A 737 -28.12 5.26 3.24
CA THR A 737 -27.12 6.34 3.18
C THR A 737 -27.38 7.40 4.26
N ASP A 738 -28.64 7.72 4.54
CA ASP A 738 -29.01 8.61 5.65
C ASP A 738 -28.66 8.00 7.00
N ALA A 739 -28.95 6.70 7.17
CA ALA A 739 -28.60 5.96 8.37
C ALA A 739 -27.08 5.91 8.58
N LEU A 740 -26.28 5.78 7.52
CA LEU A 740 -24.81 5.85 7.59
C LEU A 740 -24.33 7.24 8.04
N VAL A 741 -24.85 8.32 7.46
CA VAL A 741 -24.47 9.68 7.89
C VAL A 741 -24.82 9.92 9.35
N LYS A 742 -26.00 9.48 9.78
CA LYS A 742 -26.40 9.55 11.19
C LYS A 742 -25.44 8.74 12.08
N LEU A 743 -25.07 7.53 11.66
CA LEU A 743 -24.14 6.69 12.40
C LEU A 743 -22.77 7.36 12.58
N ILE A 744 -22.25 8.01 11.54
CA ILE A 744 -20.99 8.77 11.58
C ILE A 744 -21.10 9.95 12.55
N LYS A 745 -22.22 10.68 12.54
CA LYS A 745 -22.53 11.76 13.49
C LYS A 745 -22.58 11.27 14.93
N ASP A 746 -23.28 10.17 15.17
CA ASP A 746 -23.45 9.57 16.50
C ASP A 746 -22.10 9.11 17.10
N HIS A 747 -21.10 8.81 16.26
CA HIS A 747 -19.74 8.44 16.67
C HIS A 747 -18.76 9.64 16.74
N GLY A 748 -19.25 10.88 16.55
CA GLY A 748 -18.43 12.09 16.65
C GLY A 748 -17.36 12.22 15.57
N ARG A 749 -17.54 11.53 14.43
CA ARG A 749 -16.59 11.55 13.30
C ARG A 749 -17.07 12.44 12.14
N TRP A 750 -18.18 13.16 12.33
CA TRP A 750 -18.71 14.11 11.36
C TRP A 750 -18.10 15.50 11.57
N VAL A 751 -17.69 16.13 10.48
CA VAL A 751 -17.30 17.55 10.42
C VAL A 751 -18.21 18.18 9.39
N GLU A 752 -18.88 19.28 9.72
CA GLU A 752 -19.74 19.94 8.73
C GLU A 752 -18.91 20.42 7.54
N PRO A 753 -19.40 20.23 6.29
CA PRO A 753 -18.70 20.70 5.11
C PRO A 753 -18.50 22.21 5.23
N ALA A 754 -17.33 22.69 4.79
CA ALA A 754 -17.11 24.13 4.72
C ALA A 754 -18.22 24.73 3.84
N LYS A 755 -18.97 25.70 4.38
CA LYS A 755 -19.89 26.47 3.55
C LYS A 755 -19.06 27.10 2.44
N GLU A 756 -19.26 26.70 1.20
CA GLU A 756 -18.80 27.50 0.08
C GLU A 756 -19.43 28.88 0.27
N GLU A 757 -18.61 29.93 0.35
CA GLU A 757 -19.10 31.29 0.23
C GLU A 757 -19.54 31.52 -1.23
N GLU A 758 -20.59 30.83 -1.66
CA GLU A 758 -21.43 31.22 -2.79
C GLU A 758 -22.31 32.40 -2.34
N GLU A 759 -21.71 33.51 -1.94
CA GLU A 759 -22.45 34.76 -1.68
C GLU A 759 -21.55 35.96 -1.97
N GLN A 760 -21.21 36.15 -3.26
CA GLN A 760 -20.86 37.48 -3.82
C GLN A 760 -20.82 37.56 -5.36
N ALA A 761 -21.66 36.77 -6.06
CA ALA A 761 -21.93 36.99 -7.49
C ALA A 761 -23.38 37.41 -7.81
N VAL A 762 -24.24 37.57 -6.78
CA VAL A 762 -25.61 38.09 -6.95
C VAL A 762 -25.92 39.09 -5.84
N ALA A 763 -25.13 40.16 -5.72
CA ALA A 763 -25.51 41.47 -5.18
C ALA A 763 -24.28 42.39 -5.01
N ALA A 764 -23.84 43.00 -6.11
CA ALA A 764 -23.24 44.35 -6.15
C ALA A 764 -23.18 44.84 -7.60
#